data_AF-Q23BV3-F1
#
_entry.id   AF-Q23BV3-F1
#
_cell.length_a   1.000
_cell.length_b   1.000
_cell.length_c   1.000
_cell.angle_alpha   90.00
_cell.angle_beta   90.00
_cell.angle_gamma   90.00
#
_symmetry.space_group_name_H-M   'P 1'
#
loop_
_entity.id
_entity.type
_entity.pdbx_description
1 polymer ?
#
loop_
_entity_poly.entity_id
_entity_poly.type
_entity_poly.pdbx_seq_one_letter_code
_entity_poly.pdbx_strand_id
1 'polypeptide(L)'
;MQMSIQKAQINILINLKCKQFQMSLIINQIMKSKIFVKRFSTIKKTQELSQFLINIQKVSEQVSKFGYVVEVKLFEAFVIIKQTMGEELVFQLGNILKQNASGAQIVNQIPQFKSYRIDQFNELVGRHDINYILGKLQQCESGKIKQYLDGNLKEQLKQCYDTYLKKYEDTIQQYKYDEDKWEEIVDNVRQLSKQINLHSKKQKNEILHLLAQICAYWTLNESGKQKQDKKNIFKKPNHTQIISIIMLLGIHKEAGFWQGVKNQFQYESQIQLNNQLIEILTGEGKSITLGFCSIILALLGCEVDVVCYSNYLSERDDKDFRNLFISFGVSEKIKYGTFRQQVEKYINNNFNIRQATLDIVNSQTLDNNKNTKQNTTNYKILLIDEVDIFFNLDYYGQTQNPIVKYEVEEIKNIITEIWNSKGQQKSSIITNIEQSSSYKELMIKYPKFERLFKRHINKLAQDVNQVELHKNQKDYIVRNNLIGYKQIDSTIDFKFYYGYLTLFAYFLENSKGNINDQTLKQKTQLNLHCGHISYALLPDTYSAILGVTGTLQSLNSQMKECLKKYNFSTEIYIPSMFGDSKLDFRKGDMVKVEIDQENQYLQIQQISFSAIKQKQSVLIFFKDSQSLIDYHDSNYLYLPKENYIKVTDHNDSTEFNHQVQKATRSGQIGLFVREYGRGTDFISFDPNVIQSGGVVVIQTFLSDNITEEIQIKGRTARQGQQGQYYLILNQKDLIKDFGLQDDQIQQWKNNQNQKSLYDNLSEVRNVKENQRYEDIEKKINIATDSHQKTIQYIQSIKNGNYDQAINYINDNS
;
A
#
# COMPACT_ATOMS: atom_id res chain seq x y z
N MET A 1 43.72 -26.40 -23.17
CA MET A 1 42.66 -25.79 -24.00
C MET A 1 41.63 -24.99 -23.18
N GLN A 2 41.11 -25.51 -22.05
CA GLN A 2 40.24 -24.74 -21.14
C GLN A 2 40.93 -23.54 -20.46
N MET A 3 42.16 -23.68 -19.97
CA MET A 3 42.95 -22.57 -19.39
C MET A 3 43.24 -21.42 -20.37
N SER A 4 43.42 -21.73 -21.65
CA SER A 4 43.66 -20.75 -22.71
C SER A 4 42.39 -19.97 -23.08
N ILE A 5 41.22 -20.62 -23.02
CA ILE A 5 39.91 -19.97 -23.22
C ILE A 5 39.55 -19.06 -22.03
N GLN A 6 39.83 -19.49 -20.80
CA GLN A 6 39.64 -18.67 -19.59
C GLN A 6 40.54 -17.43 -19.59
N LYS A 7 41.83 -17.56 -19.96
CA LYS A 7 42.73 -16.40 -20.12
C LYS A 7 42.26 -15.45 -21.23
N ALA A 8 41.75 -15.96 -22.33
CA ALA A 8 41.20 -15.14 -23.41
C ALA A 8 39.94 -14.38 -22.97
N GLN A 9 39.01 -15.03 -22.26
CA GLN A 9 37.82 -14.40 -21.70
C GLN A 9 38.16 -13.33 -20.65
N ILE A 10 39.13 -13.59 -19.77
CA ILE A 10 39.61 -12.61 -18.77
C ILE A 10 40.26 -11.41 -19.46
N ASN A 11 41.10 -11.62 -20.48
CA ASN A 11 41.71 -10.53 -21.24
C ASN A 11 40.69 -9.71 -22.04
N ILE A 12 39.62 -10.33 -22.56
CA ILE A 12 38.50 -9.65 -23.20
C ILE A 12 37.73 -8.81 -22.16
N LEU A 13 37.46 -9.36 -20.97
CA LEU A 13 36.80 -8.65 -19.87
C LEU A 13 37.62 -7.48 -19.34
N ILE A 14 38.95 -7.64 -19.23
CA ILE A 14 39.87 -6.57 -18.82
C ILE A 14 39.93 -5.49 -19.90
N ASN A 15 40.02 -5.85 -21.19
CA ASN A 15 39.99 -4.88 -22.28
C ASN A 15 38.65 -4.13 -22.39
N LEU A 16 37.52 -4.81 -22.15
CA LEU A 16 36.19 -4.19 -22.10
C LEU A 16 36.07 -3.23 -20.91
N LYS A 17 36.55 -3.62 -19.72
CA LYS A 17 36.59 -2.75 -18.54
C LYS A 17 37.53 -1.55 -18.72
N CYS A 18 38.69 -1.73 -19.33
CA CYS A 18 39.63 -0.65 -19.65
C CYS A 18 39.07 0.32 -20.70
N LYS A 19 38.42 -0.19 -21.76
CA LYS A 19 37.69 0.65 -22.73
C LYS A 19 36.54 1.41 -22.09
N GLN A 20 35.73 0.75 -21.24
CA GLN A 20 34.69 1.43 -20.46
C GLN A 20 35.28 2.52 -19.57
N PHE A 21 36.43 2.29 -18.94
CA PHE A 21 37.09 3.26 -18.07
C PHE A 21 37.69 4.45 -18.84
N GLN A 22 38.34 4.22 -19.99
CA GLN A 22 38.82 5.30 -20.87
C GLN A 22 37.67 6.11 -21.48
N MET A 23 36.62 5.43 -21.94
CA MET A 23 35.39 6.08 -22.42
C MET A 23 34.72 6.85 -21.28
N SER A 24 34.80 6.35 -20.04
CA SER A 24 34.34 7.05 -18.83
C SER A 24 35.09 8.37 -18.62
N LEU A 25 36.42 8.38 -18.75
CA LEU A 25 37.25 9.58 -18.59
C LEU A 25 36.97 10.63 -19.69
N ILE A 26 36.80 10.17 -20.94
CA ILE A 26 36.50 11.03 -22.09
C ILE A 26 35.08 11.62 -21.98
N ILE A 27 34.07 10.81 -21.66
CA ILE A 27 32.69 11.26 -21.44
C ILE A 27 32.65 12.25 -20.26
N ASN A 28 33.36 11.96 -19.18
CA ASN A 28 33.43 12.84 -18.00
C ASN A 28 34.13 14.17 -18.35
N GLN A 29 35.17 14.17 -19.20
CA GLN A 29 35.78 15.40 -19.72
C GLN A 29 34.85 16.19 -20.65
N ILE A 30 34.11 15.53 -21.55
CA ILE A 30 33.16 16.17 -22.46
C ILE A 30 31.99 16.79 -21.67
N MET A 31 31.44 16.05 -20.70
CA MET A 31 30.32 16.48 -19.86
C MET A 31 30.70 17.56 -18.84
N LYS A 32 31.97 17.64 -18.42
CA LYS A 32 32.49 18.71 -17.53
C LYS A 32 32.91 19.99 -18.25
N SER A 33 32.94 20.00 -19.58
CA SER A 33 33.49 21.13 -20.35
C SER A 33 32.49 22.27 -20.58
N LYS A 34 32.98 23.53 -20.62
CA LYS A 34 32.22 24.71 -21.12
C LYS A 34 31.74 24.54 -22.57
N ILE A 35 32.25 23.54 -23.29
CA ILE A 35 31.88 23.20 -24.67
C ILE A 35 30.48 22.58 -24.75
N PHE A 36 30.06 21.84 -23.71
CA PHE A 36 28.72 21.21 -23.65
C PHE A 36 27.61 22.27 -23.75
N VAL A 37 27.67 23.31 -22.91
CA VAL A 37 26.72 24.44 -22.91
C VAL A 37 26.79 25.25 -24.22
N LYS A 38 28.00 25.51 -24.73
CA LYS A 38 28.20 26.30 -25.96
C LYS A 38 27.64 25.59 -27.21
N ARG A 39 27.60 24.26 -27.23
CA ARG A 39 27.01 23.46 -28.32
C ARG A 39 25.49 23.56 -28.37
N PHE A 40 24.81 23.59 -27.22
CA PHE A 40 23.35 23.74 -27.15
C PHE A 40 22.86 25.06 -27.72
N SER A 41 23.58 26.16 -27.43
CA SER A 41 23.24 27.49 -27.97
C SER A 41 23.42 27.63 -29.49
N THR A 42 24.12 26.69 -30.15
CA THR A 42 24.44 26.77 -31.58
C THR A 42 23.56 25.90 -32.48
N ILE A 43 22.83 24.92 -31.92
CA ILE A 43 21.95 24.03 -32.71
C ILE A 43 20.63 24.75 -32.97
N LYS A 44 20.39 25.12 -34.24
CA LYS A 44 19.18 25.87 -34.65
C LYS A 44 18.00 24.99 -35.06
N LYS A 45 18.22 23.71 -35.37
CA LYS A 45 17.16 22.78 -35.83
C LYS A 45 16.71 21.85 -34.72
N THR A 46 15.40 21.80 -34.46
CA THR A 46 14.77 20.97 -33.41
C THR A 46 15.07 19.48 -33.56
N GLN A 47 15.15 18.96 -34.79
CA GLN A 47 15.49 17.57 -35.06
C GLN A 47 16.93 17.23 -34.65
N GLU A 48 17.91 18.07 -35.00
CA GLU A 48 19.32 17.86 -34.63
C GLU A 48 19.50 17.90 -33.10
N LEU A 49 18.78 18.81 -32.44
CA LEU A 49 18.76 18.93 -30.99
C LEU A 49 18.17 17.67 -30.33
N SER A 50 17.02 17.18 -30.82
CA SER A 50 16.41 15.94 -30.30
C SER A 50 17.32 14.72 -30.45
N GLN A 51 18.03 14.60 -31.59
CA GLN A 51 18.95 13.48 -31.82
C GLN A 51 20.16 13.55 -30.89
N PHE A 52 20.68 14.75 -30.65
CA PHE A 52 21.77 14.97 -29.69
C PHE A 52 21.36 14.58 -28.27
N LEU A 53 20.17 14.99 -27.82
CA LEU A 53 19.62 14.63 -26.51
C LEU A 53 19.42 13.12 -26.36
N ILE A 54 18.87 12.47 -27.39
CA ILE A 54 18.73 10.99 -27.44
C ILE A 54 20.09 10.31 -27.32
N ASN A 55 21.11 10.80 -28.04
CA ASN A 55 22.45 10.22 -27.98
C ASN A 55 23.08 10.37 -26.60
N ILE A 56 22.87 11.50 -25.91
CA ILE A 56 23.30 11.69 -24.51
C ILE A 56 22.60 10.66 -23.61
N GLN A 57 21.29 10.50 -23.76
CA GLN A 57 20.54 9.54 -22.95
C GLN A 57 21.03 8.10 -23.16
N LYS A 58 21.33 7.70 -24.40
CA LYS A 58 21.89 6.38 -24.72
C LYS A 58 23.23 6.11 -24.03
N VAL A 59 24.04 7.13 -23.77
CA VAL A 59 25.29 6.97 -23.00
C VAL A 59 24.99 6.47 -21.58
N SER A 60 23.94 7.00 -20.93
CA SER A 60 23.53 6.54 -19.59
C SER A 60 23.02 5.10 -19.58
N GLU A 61 22.36 4.68 -20.66
CA GLU A 61 21.82 3.33 -20.81
C GLU A 61 22.95 2.30 -21.02
N GLN A 62 24.02 2.68 -21.70
CA GLN A 62 25.16 1.79 -21.98
C GLN A 62 26.18 1.72 -20.83
N VAL A 63 26.23 2.76 -19.98
CA VAL A 63 27.18 2.83 -18.86
C VAL A 63 26.48 3.34 -17.60
N SER A 64 26.01 2.41 -16.77
CA SER A 64 25.19 2.68 -15.58
C SER A 64 25.80 3.70 -14.61
N LYS A 65 27.13 3.73 -14.48
CA LYS A 65 27.87 4.71 -13.65
C LYS A 65 27.67 6.17 -14.07
N PHE A 66 27.21 6.44 -15.29
CA PHE A 66 26.94 7.79 -15.79
C PHE A 66 25.47 8.19 -15.72
N GLY A 67 24.56 7.33 -15.23
CA GLY A 67 23.13 7.63 -15.10
C GLY A 67 22.87 8.99 -14.48
N TYR A 68 23.37 9.18 -13.26
CA TYR A 68 23.22 10.43 -12.52
C TYR A 68 23.86 11.64 -13.23
N VAL A 69 25.05 11.48 -13.80
CA VAL A 69 25.75 12.58 -14.50
C VAL A 69 24.99 13.02 -15.74
N VAL A 70 24.45 12.06 -16.51
CA VAL A 70 23.65 12.32 -17.70
C VAL A 70 22.34 13.01 -17.33
N GLU A 71 21.66 12.53 -16.28
CA GLU A 71 20.43 13.15 -15.78
C GLU A 71 20.64 14.61 -15.39
N VAL A 72 21.68 14.90 -14.60
CA VAL A 72 22.04 16.28 -14.22
C VAL A 72 22.33 17.15 -15.44
N LYS A 73 23.03 16.61 -16.45
CA LYS A 73 23.39 17.37 -17.66
C LYS A 73 22.22 17.60 -18.59
N LEU A 74 21.32 16.62 -18.71
CA LEU A 74 20.05 16.81 -19.42
C LEU A 74 19.19 17.85 -18.70
N PHE A 75 19.13 17.80 -17.37
CA PHE A 75 18.44 18.83 -16.59
C PHE A 75 19.00 20.23 -16.87
N GLU A 76 20.32 20.42 -16.76
CA GLU A 76 20.98 21.70 -17.09
C GLU A 76 20.67 22.15 -18.54
N ALA A 77 20.73 21.23 -19.50
CA ALA A 77 20.43 21.53 -20.90
C ALA A 77 18.99 22.02 -21.08
N PHE A 78 18.02 21.37 -20.43
CA PHE A 78 16.61 21.77 -20.52
C PHE A 78 16.29 23.06 -19.75
N VAL A 79 17.03 23.39 -18.69
CA VAL A 79 16.97 24.73 -18.09
C VAL A 79 17.36 25.79 -19.13
N ILE A 80 18.48 25.59 -19.83
CA ILE A 80 18.96 26.52 -20.85
C ILE A 80 17.97 26.61 -22.01
N ILE A 81 17.53 25.47 -22.57
CA ILE A 81 16.58 25.43 -23.70
C ILE A 81 15.29 26.19 -23.35
N LYS A 82 14.73 25.96 -22.15
CA LYS A 82 13.52 26.65 -21.73
C LYS A 82 13.73 28.16 -21.58
N GLN A 83 14.89 28.59 -21.05
CA GLN A 83 15.22 30.00 -20.87
C GLN A 83 15.51 30.74 -22.18
N THR A 84 16.19 30.10 -23.13
CA THR A 84 16.65 30.76 -24.36
C THR A 84 15.66 30.63 -25.52
N MET A 85 14.85 29.58 -25.56
CA MET A 85 14.01 29.25 -26.73
C MET A 85 12.51 29.08 -26.40
N GLY A 86 12.12 29.22 -25.13
CA GLY A 86 10.71 29.23 -24.71
C GLY A 86 10.03 27.87 -24.57
N GLU A 87 8.77 27.88 -24.12
CA GLU A 87 7.98 26.67 -23.82
C GLU A 87 7.49 25.94 -25.09
N GLU A 88 7.29 26.65 -26.19
CA GLU A 88 6.88 26.07 -27.48
C GLU A 88 7.86 25.01 -27.99
N LEU A 89 9.17 25.29 -27.93
CA LEU A 89 10.20 24.35 -28.35
C LEU A 89 10.23 23.10 -27.47
N VAL A 90 9.93 23.22 -26.17
CA VAL A 90 9.83 22.07 -25.27
C VAL A 90 8.69 21.14 -25.71
N PHE A 91 7.55 21.68 -26.13
CA PHE A 91 6.46 20.88 -26.69
C PHE A 91 6.83 20.22 -28.02
N GLN A 92 7.48 20.95 -28.93
CA GLN A 92 7.97 20.38 -30.19
C GLN A 92 8.97 19.25 -29.94
N LEU A 93 9.94 19.45 -29.03
CA LEU A 93 10.87 18.41 -28.61
C LEU A 93 10.15 17.24 -27.97
N GLY A 94 9.14 17.48 -27.13
CA GLY A 94 8.35 16.43 -26.49
C GLY A 94 7.67 15.52 -27.51
N ASN A 95 7.09 16.12 -28.56
CA ASN A 95 6.45 15.39 -29.66
C ASN A 95 7.42 14.54 -30.47
N ILE A 96 8.65 14.99 -30.67
CA ILE A 96 9.69 14.25 -31.39
C ILE A 96 10.29 13.16 -30.49
N LEU A 97 10.66 13.51 -29.26
CA LEU A 97 11.32 12.63 -28.30
C LEU A 97 10.41 11.46 -27.90
N LYS A 98 9.09 11.66 -27.74
CA LYS A 98 8.17 10.57 -27.40
C LYS A 98 8.12 9.44 -28.42
N GLN A 99 8.57 9.67 -29.66
CA GLN A 99 8.60 8.66 -30.72
C GLN A 99 9.82 7.72 -30.61
N ASN A 100 10.74 7.97 -29.66
CA ASN A 100 11.91 7.15 -29.41
C ASN A 100 11.96 6.67 -27.96
N ALA A 101 12.42 5.45 -27.68
CA ALA A 101 12.52 4.92 -26.32
C ALA A 101 13.33 5.81 -25.37
N SER A 102 14.58 6.13 -25.73
CA SER A 102 15.44 7.01 -24.93
C SER A 102 14.85 8.43 -24.86
N GLY A 103 14.22 8.89 -25.93
CA GLY A 103 13.52 10.19 -25.96
C GLY A 103 12.34 10.24 -24.98
N ALA A 104 11.51 9.20 -24.94
CA ALA A 104 10.40 9.09 -24.01
C ALA A 104 10.89 9.05 -22.54
N GLN A 105 12.04 8.42 -22.28
CA GLN A 105 12.67 8.49 -20.96
C GLN A 105 13.01 9.93 -20.56
N ILE A 106 13.65 10.69 -21.45
CA ILE A 106 13.95 12.12 -21.22
C ILE A 106 12.66 12.87 -20.86
N VAL A 107 11.60 12.67 -21.65
CA VAL A 107 10.30 13.32 -21.43
C VAL A 107 9.71 13.00 -20.05
N ASN A 108 9.93 11.79 -19.51
CA ASN A 108 9.37 11.39 -18.22
C ASN A 108 10.23 11.76 -17.01
N GLN A 109 11.55 11.84 -17.17
CA GLN A 109 12.47 12.13 -16.08
C GLN A 109 12.70 13.64 -15.91
N ILE A 110 12.74 14.38 -17.00
CA ILE A 110 13.11 15.80 -16.97
C ILE A 110 11.91 16.67 -16.52
N PRO A 111 12.03 17.47 -15.43
CA PRO A 111 10.95 18.29 -14.90
C PRO A 111 10.38 19.33 -15.89
N GLN A 112 11.18 19.81 -16.83
CA GLN A 112 10.79 20.84 -17.80
C GLN A 112 9.67 20.35 -18.75
N PHE A 113 9.48 19.03 -18.90
CA PHE A 113 8.35 18.45 -19.63
C PHE A 113 7.07 18.33 -18.80
N LYS A 114 7.01 18.82 -17.55
CA LYS A 114 5.81 18.72 -16.69
C LYS A 114 4.54 19.20 -17.43
N SER A 115 4.56 20.39 -18.04
CA SER A 115 3.42 20.93 -18.80
C SER A 115 3.04 20.00 -19.96
N TYR A 116 4.02 19.54 -20.74
CA TYR A 116 3.79 18.62 -21.86
C TYR A 116 3.13 17.31 -21.42
N ARG A 117 3.61 16.70 -20.32
CA ARG A 117 3.02 15.47 -19.76
C ARG A 117 1.58 15.68 -19.30
N ILE A 118 1.29 16.83 -18.67
CA ILE A 118 -0.06 17.19 -18.25
C ILE A 118 -0.98 17.32 -19.47
N ASP A 119 -0.53 17.99 -20.54
CA ASP A 119 -1.34 18.15 -21.75
C ASP A 119 -1.68 16.82 -22.41
N GLN A 120 -0.68 15.94 -22.55
CA GLN A 120 -0.88 14.59 -23.11
C GLN A 120 -1.82 13.75 -22.25
N PHE A 121 -1.71 13.85 -20.92
CA PHE A 121 -2.63 13.15 -20.01
C PHE A 121 -4.06 13.69 -20.13
N ASN A 122 -4.23 15.02 -20.21
CA ASN A 122 -5.53 15.66 -20.39
C ASN A 122 -6.21 15.25 -21.70
N GLU A 123 -5.44 15.14 -22.79
CA GLU A 123 -5.94 14.64 -24.08
C GLU A 123 -6.42 13.19 -23.96
N LEU A 124 -5.68 12.35 -23.24
CA LEU A 124 -6.02 10.94 -23.03
C LEU A 124 -7.34 10.78 -22.24
N VAL A 125 -7.49 11.50 -21.12
CA VAL A 125 -8.71 11.42 -20.30
C VAL A 125 -9.88 12.20 -20.92
N GLY A 126 -9.61 13.17 -21.80
CA GLY A 126 -10.64 13.97 -22.49
C GLY A 126 -11.41 13.23 -23.59
N ARG A 127 -11.05 11.98 -23.90
CA ARG A 127 -11.75 11.15 -24.89
C ARG A 127 -13.16 10.74 -24.46
N HIS A 128 -13.41 10.72 -23.15
CA HIS A 128 -14.70 10.39 -22.57
C HIS A 128 -15.19 11.56 -21.72
N ASP A 129 -16.42 12.00 -21.96
CA ASP A 129 -17.04 13.09 -21.23
C ASP A 129 -17.83 12.60 -20.01
N ILE A 130 -18.49 13.51 -19.31
CA ILE A 130 -19.35 13.15 -18.17
C ILE A 130 -20.53 12.27 -18.57
N ASN A 131 -21.07 12.42 -19.78
CA ASN A 131 -22.23 11.65 -20.24
C ASN A 131 -21.85 10.18 -20.46
N TYR A 132 -20.64 9.92 -20.99
CA TYR A 132 -20.08 8.57 -21.07
C TYR A 132 -20.04 7.90 -19.69
N ILE A 133 -19.50 8.60 -18.69
CA ILE A 133 -19.37 8.08 -17.33
C ILE A 133 -20.74 7.77 -16.73
N LEU A 134 -21.67 8.73 -16.75
CA LEU A 134 -23.03 8.54 -16.23
C LEU A 134 -23.79 7.44 -16.98
N GLY A 135 -23.57 7.29 -18.28
CA GLY A 135 -24.20 6.26 -19.10
C GLY A 135 -23.78 4.84 -18.73
N LYS A 136 -22.52 4.65 -18.30
CA LYS A 136 -21.97 3.34 -17.91
C LYS A 136 -21.94 3.09 -16.40
N LEU A 137 -22.34 4.07 -15.57
CA LEU A 137 -22.32 3.94 -14.12
C LEU A 137 -23.35 2.92 -13.63
N GLN A 138 -22.92 2.05 -12.70
CA GLN A 138 -23.74 0.99 -12.14
C GLN A 138 -23.78 1.04 -10.62
N GLN A 139 -24.86 0.55 -10.03
CA GLN A 139 -25.03 0.42 -8.58
C GLN A 139 -25.63 -0.93 -8.20
N CYS A 140 -25.37 -1.35 -6.97
CA CYS A 140 -25.96 -2.51 -6.33
C CYS A 140 -26.38 -2.11 -4.91
N GLU A 141 -27.70 -2.08 -4.66
CA GLU A 141 -28.23 -1.91 -3.30
C GLU A 141 -28.20 -3.26 -2.58
N SER A 142 -28.11 -3.23 -1.25
CA SER A 142 -28.04 -4.45 -0.43
C SER A 142 -29.16 -5.44 -0.80
N GLY A 143 -28.77 -6.65 -1.22
CA GLY A 143 -29.68 -7.72 -1.62
C GLY A 143 -30.27 -7.62 -3.03
N LYS A 144 -29.87 -6.63 -3.85
CA LYS A 144 -30.35 -6.44 -5.23
C LYS A 144 -29.29 -6.83 -6.27
N ILE A 145 -29.71 -6.92 -7.54
CA ILE A 145 -28.83 -7.18 -8.68
C ILE A 145 -28.16 -5.88 -9.12
N LYS A 146 -26.88 -5.97 -9.50
CA LYS A 146 -26.12 -4.87 -10.09
C LYS A 146 -26.80 -4.37 -11.38
N GLN A 147 -27.09 -3.07 -11.44
CA GLN A 147 -27.82 -2.44 -12.53
C GLN A 147 -27.28 -1.05 -12.87
N TYR A 148 -27.58 -0.55 -14.08
CA TYR A 148 -27.30 0.84 -14.43
C TYR A 148 -28.13 1.81 -13.57
N LEU A 149 -27.60 3.02 -13.37
CA LEU A 149 -28.37 4.07 -12.70
C LEU A 149 -29.67 4.39 -13.46
N ASP A 150 -30.73 4.67 -12.72
CA ASP A 150 -31.96 5.21 -13.28
C ASP A 150 -31.77 6.64 -13.81
N GLY A 151 -32.73 7.11 -14.61
CA GLY A 151 -32.66 8.42 -15.25
C GLY A 151 -32.62 9.60 -14.27
N ASN A 152 -33.37 9.51 -13.16
CA ASN A 152 -33.45 10.59 -12.17
C ASN A 152 -32.12 10.77 -11.45
N LEU A 153 -31.53 9.68 -10.95
CA LEU A 153 -30.25 9.73 -10.27
C LEU A 153 -29.11 10.20 -11.20
N LYS A 154 -29.15 9.81 -12.48
CA LYS A 154 -28.21 10.35 -13.49
C LYS A 154 -28.34 11.86 -13.64
N GLU A 155 -29.56 12.39 -13.73
CA GLU A 155 -29.80 13.83 -13.81
C GLU A 155 -29.36 14.56 -12.54
N GLN A 156 -29.65 14.02 -11.36
CA GLN A 156 -29.21 14.59 -10.08
C GLN A 156 -27.69 14.67 -9.99
N LEU A 157 -26.97 13.60 -10.38
CA LEU A 157 -25.51 13.58 -10.41
C LEU A 157 -24.96 14.57 -11.44
N LYS A 158 -25.60 14.67 -12.60
CA LYS A 158 -25.23 15.65 -13.63
C LYS A 158 -25.37 17.08 -13.11
N GLN A 159 -26.48 17.42 -12.43
CA GLN A 159 -26.67 18.73 -11.83
C GLN A 159 -25.62 19.06 -10.76
N CYS A 160 -25.26 18.09 -9.91
CA CYS A 160 -24.15 18.26 -8.96
C CYS A 160 -22.84 18.58 -9.70
N TYR A 161 -22.54 17.79 -10.72
CA TYR A 161 -21.32 17.90 -11.49
C TYR A 161 -21.24 19.25 -12.21
N ASP A 162 -22.32 19.68 -12.85
CA ASP A 162 -22.38 20.96 -13.58
C ASP A 162 -22.24 22.16 -12.61
N THR A 163 -22.81 22.06 -11.40
CA THR A 163 -22.64 23.07 -10.33
C THR A 163 -21.18 23.15 -9.86
N TYR A 164 -20.55 22.00 -9.60
CA TYR A 164 -19.12 21.91 -9.28
C TYR A 164 -18.27 22.51 -10.41
N LEU A 165 -18.52 22.09 -11.65
CA LEU A 165 -17.70 22.44 -12.81
C LEU A 165 -17.73 23.95 -13.05
N LYS A 166 -18.92 24.55 -12.99
CA LYS A 166 -19.09 26.00 -13.13
C LYS A 166 -18.25 26.76 -12.11
N LYS A 167 -18.37 26.43 -10.81
CA LYS A 167 -17.60 27.10 -9.76
C LYS A 167 -16.10 26.86 -9.90
N TYR A 168 -15.69 25.67 -10.32
CA TYR A 168 -14.28 25.34 -10.57
C TYR A 168 -13.73 26.21 -11.70
N GLU A 169 -14.43 26.28 -12.83
CA GLU A 169 -14.03 27.09 -13.99
C GLU A 169 -13.99 28.57 -13.65
N ASP A 170 -15.01 29.11 -12.97
CA ASP A 170 -15.04 30.51 -12.52
C ASP A 170 -13.80 30.84 -11.66
N THR A 171 -13.47 29.95 -10.71
CA THR A 171 -12.30 30.11 -9.83
C THR A 171 -11.00 30.06 -10.64
N ILE A 172 -10.86 29.09 -11.55
CA ILE A 172 -9.67 29.00 -12.42
C ILE A 172 -9.53 30.26 -13.28
N GLN A 173 -10.60 30.79 -13.86
CA GLN A 173 -10.54 31.99 -14.70
C GLN A 173 -10.15 33.24 -13.90
N GLN A 174 -10.62 33.34 -12.66
CA GLN A 174 -10.32 34.45 -11.76
C GLN A 174 -8.85 34.48 -11.33
N TYR A 175 -8.25 33.33 -11.02
CA TYR A 175 -6.95 33.24 -10.34
C TYR A 175 -5.80 32.66 -11.18
N LYS A 176 -6.06 32.19 -12.41
CA LYS A 176 -4.98 31.73 -13.30
C LYS A 176 -3.91 32.81 -13.48
N TYR A 177 -2.65 32.40 -13.46
CA TYR A 177 -1.47 33.28 -13.65
C TYR A 177 -1.18 34.31 -12.55
N ASP A 178 -1.98 34.38 -11.49
CA ASP A 178 -1.81 35.33 -10.38
C ASP A 178 -1.59 34.57 -9.07
N GLU A 179 -0.35 34.13 -8.83
CA GLU A 179 0.02 33.31 -7.67
C GLU A 179 -0.19 34.03 -6.34
N ASP A 180 0.03 35.35 -6.33
CA ASP A 180 -0.12 36.19 -5.13
C ASP A 180 -1.57 36.18 -4.60
N LYS A 181 -2.54 35.83 -5.45
CA LYS A 181 -3.96 35.72 -5.07
C LYS A 181 -4.43 34.31 -4.74
N TRP A 182 -3.59 33.29 -4.88
CA TRP A 182 -4.05 31.91 -4.63
C TRP A 182 -4.40 31.67 -3.15
N GLU A 183 -3.79 32.43 -2.24
CA GLU A 183 -4.15 32.40 -0.81
C GLU A 183 -5.59 32.87 -0.57
N GLU A 184 -6.13 33.77 -1.40
CA GLU A 184 -7.54 34.18 -1.31
C GLU A 184 -8.49 32.99 -1.51
N ILE A 185 -8.12 32.00 -2.33
CA ILE A 185 -8.91 30.77 -2.50
C ILE A 185 -8.94 29.97 -1.19
N VAL A 186 -7.80 29.88 -0.50
CA VAL A 186 -7.69 29.19 0.79
C VAL A 186 -8.58 29.86 1.84
N ASP A 187 -8.56 31.20 1.89
CA ASP A 187 -9.41 31.95 2.81
C ASP A 187 -10.89 31.81 2.49
N ASN A 188 -11.26 31.85 1.20
CA ASN A 188 -12.63 31.58 0.75
C ASN A 188 -13.10 30.18 1.14
N VAL A 189 -12.24 29.15 0.99
CA VAL A 189 -12.53 27.77 1.40
C VAL A 189 -12.75 27.68 2.91
N ARG A 190 -11.88 28.31 3.72
CA ARG A 190 -12.00 28.34 5.18
C ARG A 190 -13.24 29.11 5.67
N GLN A 191 -13.60 30.19 4.99
CA GLN A 191 -14.80 30.95 5.31
C GLN A 191 -16.06 30.17 4.96
N LEU A 192 -16.09 29.58 3.77
CA LEU A 192 -17.20 28.74 3.32
C LEU A 192 -17.39 27.53 4.22
N SER A 193 -16.31 26.86 4.64
CA SER A 193 -16.40 25.69 5.52
C SER A 193 -17.02 26.03 6.88
N LYS A 194 -16.75 27.23 7.43
CA LYS A 194 -17.37 27.71 8.68
C LYS A 194 -18.86 28.01 8.55
N GLN A 195 -19.37 28.26 7.34
CA GLN A 195 -20.79 28.53 7.07
C GLN A 195 -21.60 27.24 6.86
N ILE A 196 -20.92 26.12 6.60
CA ILE A 196 -21.58 24.83 6.40
C ILE A 196 -21.97 24.27 7.77
N ASN A 197 -23.28 24.23 8.01
CA ASN A 197 -23.91 23.53 9.09
C ASN A 197 -24.34 22.14 8.62
N LEU A 198 -23.58 21.13 9.06
CA LEU A 198 -23.78 19.73 8.72
C LEU A 198 -25.20 19.18 8.97
N HIS A 199 -25.99 19.84 9.82
CA HIS A 199 -27.35 19.46 10.16
C HIS A 199 -28.43 20.04 9.22
N SER A 200 -28.04 20.88 8.24
CA SER A 200 -28.95 21.55 7.30
C SER A 200 -29.10 20.80 5.97
N LYS A 201 -30.35 20.59 5.52
CA LYS A 201 -30.67 19.92 4.24
C LYS A 201 -30.35 20.76 2.99
N LYS A 202 -30.03 22.05 3.13
CA LYS A 202 -29.92 22.99 2.00
C LYS A 202 -28.49 23.26 1.50
N GLN A 203 -27.48 22.56 2.03
CA GLN A 203 -26.07 22.97 1.84
C GLN A 203 -25.29 22.21 0.77
N LYS A 204 -26.01 21.55 -0.14
CA LYS A 204 -25.41 20.77 -1.23
C LYS A 204 -24.49 21.61 -2.11
N ASN A 205 -24.92 22.82 -2.49
CA ASN A 205 -24.18 23.69 -3.39
C ASN A 205 -22.90 24.23 -2.73
N GLU A 206 -22.95 24.53 -1.43
CA GLU A 206 -21.83 24.99 -0.63
C GLU A 206 -20.75 23.93 -0.55
N ILE A 207 -21.12 22.65 -0.36
CA ILE A 207 -20.16 21.54 -0.39
C ILE A 207 -19.57 21.35 -1.79
N LEU A 208 -20.38 21.47 -2.85
CA LEU A 208 -19.88 21.41 -4.23
C LEU A 208 -18.94 22.58 -4.55
N HIS A 209 -19.23 23.78 -4.06
CA HIS A 209 -18.37 24.95 -4.18
C HIS A 209 -17.07 24.81 -3.36
N LEU A 210 -17.13 24.13 -2.21
CA LEU A 210 -15.96 23.79 -1.42
C LEU A 210 -15.06 22.83 -2.20
N LEU A 211 -15.62 21.73 -2.72
CA LEU A 211 -14.91 20.78 -3.59
C LEU A 211 -14.29 21.48 -4.81
N ALA A 212 -15.07 22.33 -5.50
CA ALA A 212 -14.62 23.09 -6.66
C ALA A 212 -13.41 23.98 -6.37
N GLN A 213 -13.42 24.71 -5.25
CA GLN A 213 -12.32 25.60 -4.88
C GLN A 213 -11.09 24.84 -4.39
N ILE A 214 -11.26 23.72 -3.67
CA ILE A 214 -10.14 22.83 -3.30
C ILE A 214 -9.46 22.29 -4.54
N CYS A 215 -10.24 21.77 -5.49
CA CYS A 215 -9.72 21.26 -6.76
C CYS A 215 -9.07 22.37 -7.60
N ALA A 216 -9.66 23.57 -7.62
CA ALA A 216 -9.09 24.71 -8.33
C ALA A 216 -7.75 25.14 -7.74
N TYR A 217 -7.65 25.27 -6.41
CA TYR A 217 -6.39 25.57 -5.73
C TYR A 217 -5.33 24.49 -6.01
N TRP A 218 -5.70 23.20 -5.94
CA TRP A 218 -4.78 22.12 -6.31
C TRP A 218 -4.30 22.22 -7.76
N THR A 219 -5.20 22.47 -8.70
CA THR A 219 -4.86 22.68 -10.11
C THR A 219 -3.89 23.85 -10.29
N LEU A 220 -4.16 24.98 -9.63
CA LEU A 220 -3.34 26.18 -9.72
C LEU A 220 -1.96 25.97 -9.09
N ASN A 221 -1.89 25.38 -7.89
CA ASN A 221 -0.63 25.05 -7.25
C ASN A 221 0.22 24.07 -8.08
N GLU A 222 -0.42 23.10 -8.75
CA GLU A 222 0.28 22.13 -9.59
C GLU A 222 0.74 22.69 -10.94
N SER A 223 -0.04 23.59 -11.54
CA SER A 223 0.09 23.93 -12.96
C SER A 223 -0.46 25.31 -13.37
N GLY A 224 -0.91 26.13 -12.44
CA GLY A 224 -1.57 27.43 -12.68
C GLY A 224 -0.70 28.48 -13.36
N LYS A 225 0.63 28.29 -13.35
CA LYS A 225 1.60 29.13 -14.08
C LYS A 225 1.86 28.67 -15.52
N GLN A 226 1.45 27.46 -15.87
CA GLN A 226 1.82 26.83 -17.13
C GLN A 226 0.90 27.32 -18.26
N LYS A 227 1.52 27.83 -19.34
CA LYS A 227 0.80 28.29 -20.52
C LYS A 227 1.59 27.92 -21.76
N GLN A 228 0.90 27.39 -22.75
CA GLN A 228 1.42 27.27 -24.10
C GLN A 228 0.57 28.16 -25.01
N ASP A 229 1.15 29.25 -25.50
CA ASP A 229 0.45 30.26 -26.31
C ASP A 229 -0.82 30.82 -25.66
N LYS A 230 -2.00 30.44 -26.17
CA LYS A 230 -3.34 30.78 -25.67
C LYS A 230 -4.02 29.61 -24.93
N LYS A 231 -3.40 28.42 -24.87
CA LYS A 231 -3.95 27.21 -24.26
C LYS A 231 -3.54 27.08 -22.80
N ASN A 232 -4.52 26.88 -21.93
CA ASN A 232 -4.30 26.56 -20.52
C ASN A 232 -3.91 25.09 -20.37
N ILE A 233 -2.79 24.80 -19.71
CA ILE A 233 -2.33 23.42 -19.47
C ILE A 233 -2.39 23.16 -17.98
N PHE A 234 -3.53 22.65 -17.55
CA PHE A 234 -3.84 22.49 -16.14
C PHE A 234 -3.99 21.01 -15.78
N LYS A 235 -3.30 20.59 -14.72
CA LYS A 235 -3.52 19.30 -14.07
C LYS A 235 -4.85 19.39 -13.33
N LYS A 236 -5.87 18.75 -13.87
CA LYS A 236 -7.25 18.81 -13.38
C LYS A 236 -7.75 17.43 -12.94
N PRO A 237 -8.65 17.36 -11.94
CA PRO A 237 -9.33 16.12 -11.62
C PRO A 237 -10.17 15.65 -12.81
N ASN A 238 -10.24 14.34 -13.02
CA ASN A 238 -11.06 13.76 -14.08
C ASN A 238 -12.53 13.60 -13.64
N HIS A 239 -13.41 13.32 -14.61
CA HIS A 239 -14.85 13.17 -14.37
C HIS A 239 -15.16 12.03 -13.37
N THR A 240 -14.47 10.90 -13.50
CA THR A 240 -14.56 9.74 -12.61
C THR A 240 -14.27 10.10 -11.16
N GLN A 241 -13.21 10.87 -10.88
CA GLN A 241 -12.83 11.29 -9.53
C GLN A 241 -13.90 12.18 -8.90
N ILE A 242 -14.40 13.17 -9.64
CA ILE A 242 -15.42 14.09 -9.13
C ILE A 242 -16.74 13.38 -8.85
N ILE A 243 -17.21 12.53 -9.77
CA ILE A 243 -18.42 11.74 -9.54
C ILE A 243 -18.24 10.78 -8.37
N SER A 244 -17.07 10.16 -8.24
CA SER A 244 -16.76 9.29 -7.10
C SER A 244 -16.86 10.06 -5.78
N ILE A 245 -16.30 11.28 -5.69
CA ILE A 245 -16.40 12.12 -4.48
C ILE A 245 -17.85 12.50 -4.18
N ILE A 246 -18.61 12.94 -5.19
CA ILE A 246 -20.03 13.31 -5.04
C ILE A 246 -20.86 12.12 -4.54
N MET A 247 -20.56 10.92 -5.02
CA MET A 247 -21.26 9.72 -4.61
C MET A 247 -20.83 9.25 -3.22
N LEU A 248 -19.53 9.19 -2.94
CA LEU A 248 -18.92 8.69 -1.69
C LEU A 248 -19.28 9.56 -0.49
N LEU A 249 -19.47 10.86 -0.72
CA LEU A 249 -19.92 11.81 0.29
C LEU A 249 -21.45 11.98 0.31
N GLY A 250 -22.18 11.26 -0.55
CA GLY A 250 -23.64 11.34 -0.62
C GLY A 250 -24.20 12.72 -1.01
N ILE A 251 -23.40 13.61 -1.61
CA ILE A 251 -23.78 15.01 -1.91
C ILE A 251 -25.02 15.09 -2.82
N HIS A 252 -25.21 14.10 -3.68
CA HIS A 252 -26.35 14.03 -4.60
C HIS A 252 -27.70 13.82 -3.90
N LYS A 253 -27.72 13.25 -2.68
CA LYS A 253 -28.95 12.86 -1.97
C LYS A 253 -29.70 14.07 -1.40
N GLU A 254 -31.02 14.10 -1.57
CA GLU A 254 -31.89 15.20 -1.10
C GLU A 254 -31.99 15.30 0.43
N ALA A 255 -31.77 14.20 1.15
CA ALA A 255 -31.89 14.14 2.61
C ALA A 255 -30.73 14.79 3.38
N GLY A 256 -29.74 15.36 2.68
CA GLY A 256 -28.53 15.95 3.27
C GLY A 256 -27.35 14.98 3.35
N PHE A 257 -26.13 15.54 3.44
CA PHE A 257 -24.83 14.85 3.52
C PHE A 257 -24.72 13.92 4.74
N TRP A 258 -25.45 14.22 5.81
CA TRP A 258 -25.52 13.44 7.04
C TRP A 258 -26.97 12.99 7.27
N GLN A 259 -27.23 11.69 7.38
CA GLN A 259 -28.56 11.15 7.68
C GLN A 259 -28.63 10.66 9.13
N GLY A 260 -29.61 11.13 9.91
CA GLY A 260 -29.85 10.60 11.24
C GLY A 260 -30.43 9.20 11.17
N VAL A 261 -29.77 8.21 11.77
CA VAL A 261 -30.34 6.88 12.05
C VAL A 261 -30.51 6.75 13.56
N LYS A 262 -31.70 6.35 14.00
CA LYS A 262 -31.98 6.02 15.40
C LYS A 262 -31.26 4.72 15.76
N ASN A 263 -30.19 4.80 16.55
CA ASN A 263 -29.69 3.63 17.27
C ASN A 263 -30.57 3.36 18.50
N GLN A 264 -30.95 2.10 18.69
CA GLN A 264 -31.75 1.61 19.83
C GLN A 264 -31.08 1.78 21.21
N PHE A 265 -29.85 2.29 21.28
CA PHE A 265 -29.05 2.30 22.51
C PHE A 265 -28.43 3.65 22.92
N GLN A 266 -28.74 4.77 22.25
CA GLN A 266 -28.38 6.11 22.75
C GLN A 266 -29.49 7.12 22.47
N TYR A 267 -30.02 7.73 23.54
CA TYR A 267 -30.96 8.86 23.51
C TYR A 267 -30.20 10.14 23.16
N GLU A 268 -29.81 10.31 21.90
CA GLU A 268 -29.51 11.60 21.29
C GLU A 268 -29.45 11.40 19.77
N SER A 269 -30.21 12.20 19.02
CA SER A 269 -30.30 12.12 17.56
C SER A 269 -28.98 12.50 16.89
N GLN A 270 -28.03 11.58 16.85
CA GLN A 270 -26.76 11.78 16.14
C GLN A 270 -26.97 11.58 14.64
N ILE A 271 -26.45 12.51 13.86
CA ILE A 271 -26.48 12.43 12.41
C ILE A 271 -25.30 11.59 11.94
N GLN A 272 -25.54 10.56 11.12
CA GLN A 272 -24.54 9.60 10.67
C GLN A 272 -24.35 9.69 9.14
N LEU A 273 -23.09 9.77 8.68
CA LEU A 273 -22.79 9.60 7.26
C LEU A 273 -23.03 8.13 6.96
N ASN A 274 -23.75 7.81 5.88
CA ASN A 274 -23.97 6.41 5.50
C ASN A 274 -22.64 5.78 5.10
N ASN A 275 -22.42 4.54 5.51
CA ASN A 275 -21.25 3.78 5.07
C ASN A 275 -21.39 3.47 3.58
N GLN A 276 -20.35 3.72 2.79
CA GLN A 276 -20.39 3.59 1.34
C GLN A 276 -19.11 3.00 0.75
N LEU A 277 -19.27 2.17 -0.29
CA LEU A 277 -18.18 1.58 -1.05
C LEU A 277 -18.30 1.94 -2.53
N ILE A 278 -17.19 2.39 -3.10
CA ILE A 278 -17.09 2.71 -4.54
C ILE A 278 -15.97 1.90 -5.17
N GLU A 279 -16.30 1.21 -6.25
CA GLU A 279 -15.31 0.61 -7.12
C GLU A 279 -14.73 1.67 -8.07
N ILE A 280 -13.43 1.93 -7.92
CA ILE A 280 -12.60 2.76 -8.78
C ILE A 280 -11.44 1.89 -9.27
N LEU A 281 -11.44 1.60 -10.58
CA LEU A 281 -10.47 0.70 -11.20
C LEU A 281 -9.01 1.18 -11.00
N THR A 282 -8.08 0.23 -11.09
CA THR A 282 -6.65 0.50 -10.92
C THR A 282 -6.14 1.50 -11.95
N GLY A 283 -5.50 2.58 -11.48
CA GLY A 283 -4.98 3.65 -12.34
C GLY A 283 -5.94 4.80 -12.64
N GLU A 284 -7.17 4.77 -12.13
CA GLU A 284 -8.17 5.85 -12.32
C GLU A 284 -8.02 7.02 -11.31
N GLY A 285 -7.20 6.83 -10.27
CA GLY A 285 -6.85 7.87 -9.29
C GLY A 285 -7.56 7.78 -7.93
N LYS A 286 -7.65 6.58 -7.33
CA LYS A 286 -8.16 6.35 -5.97
C LYS A 286 -7.57 7.29 -4.92
N SER A 287 -6.24 7.43 -4.89
CA SER A 287 -5.54 8.33 -3.95
C SER A 287 -5.98 9.79 -4.08
N ILE A 288 -6.28 10.26 -5.30
CA ILE A 288 -6.80 11.63 -5.52
C ILE A 288 -8.20 11.79 -4.94
N THR A 289 -9.09 10.82 -5.19
CA THR A 289 -10.44 10.81 -4.62
C THR A 289 -10.39 10.84 -3.08
N LEU A 290 -9.57 9.99 -2.46
CA LEU A 290 -9.43 9.94 -1.00
C LEU A 290 -8.81 11.21 -0.42
N GLY A 291 -7.80 11.79 -1.07
CA GLY A 291 -7.16 13.03 -0.65
C GLY A 291 -8.14 14.20 -0.59
N PHE A 292 -8.95 14.39 -1.64
CA PHE A 292 -9.97 15.45 -1.66
C PHE A 292 -11.11 15.20 -0.67
N CYS A 293 -11.59 13.96 -0.53
CA CYS A 293 -12.57 13.61 0.50
C CYS A 293 -12.05 13.93 1.91
N SER A 294 -10.79 13.60 2.19
CA SER A 294 -10.15 13.88 3.49
C SER A 294 -10.16 15.37 3.81
N ILE A 295 -9.81 16.23 2.85
CA ILE A 295 -9.80 17.68 3.03
C ILE A 295 -11.20 18.21 3.32
N ILE A 296 -12.21 17.78 2.53
CA ILE A 296 -13.59 18.21 2.73
C ILE A 296 -14.09 17.83 4.12
N LEU A 297 -13.96 16.55 4.50
CA LEU A 297 -14.40 16.07 5.80
C LEU A 297 -13.70 16.81 6.96
N ALA A 298 -12.39 17.03 6.86
CA ALA A 298 -11.64 17.74 7.89
C ALA A 298 -12.00 19.23 8.02
N LEU A 299 -12.28 19.90 6.89
CA LEU A 299 -12.79 21.27 6.85
C LEU A 299 -14.18 21.39 7.46
N LEU A 300 -14.99 20.34 7.33
CA LEU A 300 -16.32 20.23 7.95
C LEU A 300 -16.28 19.84 9.43
N GLY A 301 -15.08 19.67 10.02
CA GLY A 301 -14.92 19.42 11.45
C GLY A 301 -14.64 17.96 11.81
N CYS A 302 -14.57 17.04 10.85
CA CYS A 302 -14.29 15.63 11.13
C CYS A 302 -12.81 15.37 11.40
N GLU A 303 -12.53 14.34 12.20
CA GLU A 303 -11.23 13.67 12.21
C GLU A 303 -11.27 12.52 11.19
N VAL A 304 -10.23 12.41 10.36
CA VAL A 304 -10.20 11.49 9.23
C VAL A 304 -9.00 10.56 9.38
N ASP A 305 -9.26 9.28 9.56
CA ASP A 305 -8.23 8.24 9.47
C ASP A 305 -8.32 7.59 8.09
N VAL A 306 -7.23 7.68 7.32
CA VAL A 306 -7.11 7.01 6.02
C VAL A 306 -6.30 5.74 6.20
N VAL A 307 -6.89 4.59 5.85
CA VAL A 307 -6.24 3.29 5.92
C VAL A 307 -5.78 2.85 4.54
N CYS A 308 -4.49 2.56 4.42
CA CYS A 308 -3.89 1.97 3.22
C CYS A 308 -3.29 0.58 3.54
N TYR A 309 -2.98 -0.18 2.48
CA TYR A 309 -2.54 -1.58 2.60
C TYR A 309 -1.18 -1.72 3.29
N SER A 310 -0.25 -0.81 2.99
CA SER A 310 1.12 -0.84 3.53
C SER A 310 1.57 0.54 4.02
N ASN A 311 2.65 0.55 4.81
CA ASN A 311 3.27 1.79 5.26
C ASN A 311 3.78 2.62 4.08
N TYR A 312 4.41 1.98 3.09
CA TYR A 312 4.88 2.65 1.87
C TYR A 312 3.77 3.44 1.16
N LEU A 313 2.59 2.82 0.96
CA LEU A 313 1.46 3.49 0.30
C LEU A 313 0.89 4.61 1.17
N SER A 314 0.81 4.38 2.48
CA SER A 314 0.35 5.40 3.44
C SER A 314 1.24 6.64 3.42
N GLU A 315 2.57 6.46 3.45
CA GLU A 315 3.55 7.56 3.46
C GLU A 315 3.60 8.30 2.14
N ARG A 316 3.49 7.58 1.01
CA ARG A 316 3.40 8.18 -0.32
C ARG A 316 2.20 9.12 -0.41
N ASP A 317 1.01 8.62 -0.07
CA ASP A 317 -0.23 9.38 -0.22
C ASP A 317 -0.31 10.55 0.77
N ASP A 318 0.18 10.40 2.01
CA ASP A 318 0.31 11.54 2.94
C ASP A 318 1.22 12.62 2.35
N LYS A 319 2.39 12.25 1.84
CA LYS A 319 3.37 13.19 1.27
C LYS A 319 2.82 13.93 0.06
N ASP A 320 2.13 13.23 -0.84
CA ASP A 320 1.57 13.81 -2.06
C ASP A 320 0.50 14.89 -1.77
N PHE A 321 -0.26 14.74 -0.68
CA PHE A 321 -1.31 15.70 -0.30
C PHE A 321 -0.93 16.64 0.84
N ARG A 322 0.22 16.44 1.50
CA ARG A 322 0.61 17.17 2.71
C ARG A 322 0.58 18.68 2.55
N ASN A 323 1.07 19.19 1.42
CA ASN A 323 1.08 20.61 1.13
C ASN A 323 -0.34 21.20 1.06
N LEU A 324 -1.31 20.46 0.51
CA LEU A 324 -2.71 20.87 0.51
C LEU A 324 -3.28 20.86 1.94
N PHE A 325 -2.99 19.81 2.72
CA PHE A 325 -3.47 19.72 4.11
C PHE A 325 -2.97 20.89 4.96
N ILE A 326 -1.70 21.28 4.78
CA ILE A 326 -1.11 22.44 5.45
C ILE A 326 -1.77 23.73 4.95
N SER A 327 -1.92 23.89 3.63
CA SER A 327 -2.55 25.09 3.05
C SER A 327 -3.94 25.33 3.63
N PHE A 328 -4.78 24.29 3.70
CA PHE A 328 -6.13 24.40 4.26
C PHE A 328 -6.20 24.37 5.79
N GLY A 329 -5.08 24.12 6.49
CA GLY A 329 -5.03 24.08 7.96
C GLY A 329 -5.71 22.85 8.57
N VAL A 330 -5.69 21.71 7.86
CA VAL A 330 -6.38 20.47 8.25
C VAL A 330 -5.43 19.29 8.51
N SER A 331 -4.11 19.52 8.46
CA SER A 331 -3.08 18.48 8.59
C SER A 331 -3.16 17.66 9.90
N GLU A 332 -3.57 18.27 11.02
CA GLU A 332 -3.68 17.56 12.29
C GLU A 332 -4.92 16.65 12.38
N LYS A 333 -5.92 16.91 11.53
CA LYS A 333 -7.18 16.15 11.49
C LYS A 333 -7.14 14.94 10.57
N ILE A 334 -6.16 14.85 9.68
CA ILE A 334 -6.04 13.79 8.67
C ILE A 334 -4.85 12.91 9.02
N LYS A 335 -5.06 11.60 9.13
CA LYS A 335 -4.03 10.65 9.54
C LYS A 335 -4.02 9.43 8.62
N TYR A 336 -3.00 9.34 7.78
CA TYR A 336 -2.70 8.12 7.03
C TYR A 336 -2.06 7.06 7.93
N GLY A 337 -2.24 5.79 7.56
CA GLY A 337 -1.56 4.67 8.18
C GLY A 337 -2.16 3.33 7.80
N THR A 338 -1.55 2.25 8.28
CA THR A 338 -2.12 0.90 8.16
C THR A 338 -3.20 0.67 9.20
N PHE A 339 -4.07 -0.32 8.96
CA PHE A 339 -5.14 -0.68 9.90
C PHE A 339 -4.60 -0.92 11.33
N ARG A 340 -3.45 -1.60 11.44
CA ARG A 340 -2.74 -1.83 12.71
C ARG A 340 -2.30 -0.55 13.41
N GLN A 341 -1.75 0.42 12.67
CA GLN A 341 -1.37 1.71 13.23
C GLN A 341 -2.59 2.48 13.73
N GLN A 342 -3.73 2.41 13.03
CA GLN A 342 -4.96 3.08 13.49
C GLN A 342 -5.53 2.44 14.75
N VAL A 343 -5.50 1.11 14.89
CA VAL A 343 -5.88 0.44 16.15
C VAL A 343 -4.96 0.87 17.29
N GLU A 344 -3.65 0.90 17.06
CA GLU A 344 -2.70 1.30 18.09
C GLU A 344 -2.93 2.75 18.56
N LYS A 345 -3.23 3.66 17.63
CA LYS A 345 -3.64 5.04 17.96
C LYS A 345 -4.96 5.08 18.73
N TYR A 346 -5.95 4.29 18.33
CA TYR A 346 -7.24 4.18 19.01
C TYR A 346 -7.07 3.77 20.48
N ILE A 347 -6.26 2.73 20.72
CA ILE A 347 -5.94 2.25 22.08
C ILE A 347 -5.32 3.40 22.89
N ASN A 348 -4.28 4.04 22.37
CA ASN A 348 -3.52 5.05 23.12
C ASN A 348 -4.30 6.35 23.37
N ASN A 349 -5.22 6.73 22.47
CA ASN A 349 -5.97 7.99 22.59
C ASN A 349 -7.21 7.89 23.49
N ASN A 350 -7.88 6.74 23.54
CA ASN A 350 -9.15 6.60 24.25
C ASN A 350 -8.99 6.27 25.74
N PHE A 351 -8.00 5.44 26.07
CA PHE A 351 -7.70 5.05 27.45
C PHE A 351 -6.29 4.47 27.50
N ASN A 352 -5.40 5.06 28.30
CA ASN A 352 -4.03 4.55 28.44
C ASN A 352 -4.02 3.25 29.27
N ILE A 353 -4.48 2.17 28.66
CA ILE A 353 -4.65 0.85 29.27
C ILE A 353 -3.32 0.30 29.78
N ARG A 354 -2.21 0.62 29.10
CA ARG A 354 -0.86 0.19 29.49
C ARG A 354 -0.45 0.78 30.82
N GLN A 355 -0.60 2.10 30.97
CA GLN A 355 -0.29 2.76 32.23
C GLN A 355 -1.23 2.29 33.33
N ALA A 356 -2.53 2.20 33.04
CA ALA A 356 -3.51 1.73 34.03
C ALA A 356 -3.22 0.30 34.52
N THR A 357 -2.84 -0.62 33.63
CA THR A 357 -2.41 -1.97 34.02
C THR A 357 -1.17 -1.92 34.92
N LEU A 358 -0.19 -1.08 34.58
CA LEU A 358 1.05 -0.96 35.35
C LEU A 358 0.80 -0.40 36.75
N ASP A 359 -0.05 0.61 36.87
CA ASP A 359 -0.42 1.23 38.15
C ASP A 359 -1.14 0.22 39.07
N ILE A 360 -2.05 -0.57 38.50
CA ILE A 360 -2.77 -1.63 39.24
C ILE A 360 -1.82 -2.74 39.72
N VAL A 361 -0.88 -3.18 38.88
CA VAL A 361 0.10 -4.20 39.25
C VAL A 361 1.03 -3.67 40.35
N ASN A 362 1.48 -2.42 40.25
CA ASN A 362 2.30 -1.77 41.27
C ASN A 362 1.53 -1.40 42.54
N SER A 363 0.22 -1.71 42.60
CA SER A 363 -0.66 -1.34 43.72
C SER A 363 -0.64 0.16 44.04
N GLN A 364 -0.38 1.00 43.03
CA GLN A 364 -0.49 2.45 43.14
C GLN A 364 -1.97 2.81 42.97
N THR A 365 -2.52 3.59 43.90
CA THR A 365 -3.81 4.24 43.68
C THR A 365 -3.69 5.11 42.44
N LEU A 366 -4.56 4.89 41.45
CA LEU A 366 -4.65 5.79 40.30
C LEU A 366 -4.98 7.18 40.83
N ASP A 367 -4.02 8.10 40.79
CA ASP A 367 -4.31 9.51 40.98
C ASP A 367 -5.27 9.92 39.86
N ASN A 368 -6.54 10.16 40.21
CA ASN A 368 -7.64 10.52 39.30
C ASN A 368 -7.43 11.84 38.53
N ASN A 369 -6.22 12.41 38.55
CA ASN A 369 -5.90 13.68 37.94
C ASN A 369 -4.88 13.49 36.81
N LYS A 370 -5.37 13.16 35.61
CA LYS A 370 -5.02 13.86 34.36
C LYS A 370 -5.84 13.33 33.17
N ASN A 371 -6.62 14.25 32.62
CA ASN A 371 -7.13 14.26 31.25
C ASN A 371 -8.23 13.25 30.90
N THR A 372 -9.40 13.39 31.54
CA THR A 372 -10.63 13.40 30.75
C THR A 372 -10.56 14.62 29.84
N LYS A 373 -9.99 14.48 28.63
CA LYS A 373 -10.28 15.46 27.58
C LYS A 373 -11.80 15.54 27.51
N GLN A 374 -12.35 16.74 27.75
CA GLN A 374 -13.75 17.01 27.43
C GLN A 374 -13.98 16.44 26.03
N ASN A 375 -14.93 15.51 25.90
CA ASN A 375 -15.33 14.94 24.63
C ASN A 375 -15.93 16.08 23.80
N THR A 376 -15.08 16.83 23.10
CA THR A 376 -15.50 17.57 21.92
C THR A 376 -15.96 16.50 20.95
N THR A 377 -17.25 16.50 20.63
CA THR A 377 -17.91 15.57 19.71
C THR A 377 -17.37 15.76 18.29
N ASN A 378 -16.13 15.36 18.03
CA ASN A 378 -15.54 15.34 16.71
C ASN A 378 -15.97 14.03 16.03
N TYR A 379 -16.73 14.13 14.95
CA TYR A 379 -17.06 12.98 14.11
C TYR A 379 -15.78 12.36 13.56
N LYS A 380 -15.57 11.07 13.84
CA LYS A 380 -14.40 10.35 13.36
C LYS A 380 -14.79 9.52 12.13
N ILE A 381 -14.11 9.72 11.01
CA ILE A 381 -14.42 9.07 9.73
C ILE A 381 -13.27 8.17 9.32
N LEU A 382 -13.60 6.95 8.94
CA LEU A 382 -12.67 5.98 8.40
C LEU A 382 -12.75 6.01 6.87
N LEU A 383 -11.67 6.40 6.21
CA LEU A 383 -11.50 6.26 4.77
C LEU A 383 -10.62 5.06 4.45
N ILE A 384 -11.02 4.22 3.51
CA ILE A 384 -10.33 2.96 3.22
C ILE A 384 -9.91 2.92 1.77
N ASP A 385 -8.59 2.84 1.55
CA ASP A 385 -8.02 2.53 0.24
C ASP A 385 -7.94 1.00 0.09
N GLU A 386 -8.66 0.45 -0.88
CA GLU A 386 -8.84 -0.99 -1.06
C GLU A 386 -9.59 -1.66 0.11
N VAL A 387 -10.90 -1.81 -0.05
CA VAL A 387 -11.79 -2.49 0.90
C VAL A 387 -11.32 -3.90 1.23
N ASP A 388 -10.64 -4.58 0.31
CA ASP A 388 -10.14 -5.93 0.56
C ASP A 388 -9.05 -5.99 1.64
N ILE A 389 -8.46 -4.85 2.00
CA ILE A 389 -7.67 -4.69 3.23
C ILE A 389 -8.43 -5.30 4.39
N PHE A 390 -9.72 -5.02 4.59
CA PHE A 390 -10.45 -5.51 5.75
C PHE A 390 -10.30 -7.00 5.99
N PHE A 391 -10.14 -7.79 4.93
CA PHE A 391 -10.13 -9.24 4.98
C PHE A 391 -8.75 -9.86 5.09
N ASN A 392 -7.69 -9.06 5.17
CA ASN A 392 -6.36 -9.62 5.38
C ASN A 392 -6.35 -10.39 6.71
N LEU A 393 -5.87 -11.64 6.63
CA LEU A 393 -5.86 -12.56 7.75
C LEU A 393 -4.99 -12.12 8.93
N ASP A 394 -4.01 -11.26 8.68
CA ASP A 394 -3.09 -10.81 9.72
C ASP A 394 -3.81 -9.99 10.80
N TYR A 395 -4.98 -9.45 10.47
CA TYR A 395 -5.79 -8.68 11.42
C TYR A 395 -7.27 -9.08 11.44
N TYR A 396 -7.88 -9.47 10.32
CA TYR A 396 -9.31 -9.81 10.32
C TYR A 396 -9.58 -11.12 11.08
N GLY A 397 -10.41 -11.06 12.12
CA GLY A 397 -10.60 -12.16 13.08
C GLY A 397 -9.51 -12.28 14.14
N GLN A 398 -8.54 -11.36 14.18
CA GLN A 398 -7.50 -11.31 15.20
C GLN A 398 -7.74 -10.15 16.18
N THR A 399 -6.90 -10.09 17.21
CA THR A 399 -6.90 -9.01 18.21
C THR A 399 -5.54 -8.30 18.22
N GLN A 400 -5.55 -6.98 18.37
CA GLN A 400 -4.37 -6.22 18.76
C GLN A 400 -4.24 -6.30 20.27
N ASN A 401 -3.10 -6.82 20.74
CA ASN A 401 -2.88 -7.10 22.15
C ASN A 401 -1.87 -6.08 22.69
N PRO A 402 -2.31 -4.94 23.25
CA PRO A 402 -1.39 -3.98 23.85
C PRO A 402 -0.57 -4.66 24.94
N ILE A 403 0.74 -4.47 24.89
CA ILE A 403 1.68 -5.00 25.88
C ILE A 403 2.26 -3.83 26.67
N VAL A 404 2.40 -4.02 27.98
CA VAL A 404 3.22 -3.19 28.84
C VAL A 404 4.44 -3.97 29.31
N LYS A 405 5.58 -3.29 29.33
CA LYS A 405 6.85 -3.85 29.77
C LYS A 405 6.94 -3.71 31.28
N TYR A 406 7.13 -4.81 31.98
CA TYR A 406 7.20 -4.82 33.43
C TYR A 406 8.61 -5.21 33.88
N GLU A 407 9.32 -4.20 34.39
CA GLU A 407 10.75 -4.27 34.71
C GLU A 407 10.96 -4.13 36.22
N VAL A 408 11.09 -5.25 36.92
CA VAL A 408 11.50 -5.30 38.32
C VAL A 408 12.65 -6.31 38.49
N GLU A 409 13.53 -6.05 39.45
CA GLU A 409 14.79 -6.79 39.59
C GLU A 409 14.55 -8.27 39.89
N GLU A 410 13.56 -8.58 40.71
CA GLU A 410 13.18 -9.94 41.09
C GLU A 410 12.80 -10.76 39.83
N ILE A 411 12.13 -10.13 38.87
CA ILE A 411 11.75 -10.75 37.59
C ILE A 411 12.96 -10.96 36.68
N LYS A 412 13.89 -9.99 36.63
CA LYS A 412 15.13 -10.12 35.84
C LYS A 412 15.96 -11.31 36.34
N ASN A 413 16.03 -11.48 37.66
CA ASN A 413 16.70 -12.61 38.30
C ASN A 413 16.01 -13.92 37.93
N ILE A 414 14.68 -14.01 38.06
CA ILE A 414 13.91 -15.22 37.69
C ILE A 414 14.14 -15.60 36.22
N ILE A 415 14.06 -14.64 35.28
CA ILE A 415 14.29 -14.93 33.85
C ILE A 415 15.71 -15.48 33.62
N THR A 416 16.70 -14.92 34.31
CA THR A 416 18.10 -15.33 34.22
C THR A 416 18.32 -16.72 34.83
N GLU A 417 17.71 -17.01 35.98
CA GLU A 417 17.71 -18.33 36.62
C GLU A 417 17.08 -19.39 35.69
N ILE A 418 15.98 -19.05 35.00
CA ILE A 418 15.35 -19.93 34.00
C ILE A 418 16.29 -20.18 32.82
N TRP A 419 16.92 -19.13 32.28
CA TRP A 419 17.91 -19.28 31.20
C TRP A 419 19.07 -20.19 31.58
N ASN A 420 19.60 -20.05 32.80
CA ASN A 420 20.69 -20.89 33.30
C ASN A 420 20.26 -22.35 33.51
N SER A 421 18.95 -22.60 33.63
CA SER A 421 18.38 -23.94 33.77
C SER A 421 17.96 -24.57 32.44
N LYS A 422 18.28 -23.94 31.29
CA LYS A 422 17.94 -24.46 29.96
C LYS A 422 18.47 -25.89 29.76
N GLY A 423 17.66 -26.73 29.10
CA GLY A 423 17.92 -28.16 28.93
C GLY A 423 17.37 -29.05 30.05
N GLN A 424 16.97 -28.47 31.19
CA GLN A 424 16.27 -29.22 32.24
C GLN A 424 14.79 -29.43 31.92
N GLN A 425 14.15 -30.37 32.61
CA GLN A 425 12.70 -30.59 32.50
C GLN A 425 11.91 -29.38 33.00
N LYS A 426 10.84 -29.01 32.28
CA LYS A 426 9.97 -27.86 32.61
C LYS A 426 9.48 -27.89 34.06
N SER A 427 9.06 -29.05 34.55
CA SER A 427 8.61 -29.24 35.94
C SER A 427 9.70 -28.91 36.95
N SER A 428 10.93 -29.41 36.74
CA SER A 428 12.09 -29.13 37.60
C SER A 428 12.44 -27.64 37.63
N ILE A 429 12.42 -26.97 36.48
CA ILE A 429 12.67 -25.51 36.39
C ILE A 429 11.66 -24.76 37.24
N ILE A 430 10.35 -25.07 37.09
CA ILE A 430 9.29 -24.40 37.83
C ILE A 430 9.47 -24.59 39.34
N THR A 431 9.69 -25.83 39.80
CA THR A 431 9.88 -26.13 41.23
C THR A 431 11.07 -25.38 41.82
N ASN A 432 12.19 -25.30 41.09
CA ASN A 432 13.38 -24.58 41.55
C ASN A 432 13.12 -23.07 41.66
N ILE A 433 12.42 -22.48 40.68
CA ILE A 433 12.06 -21.06 40.71
C ILE A 433 11.11 -20.76 41.86
N GLU A 434 10.08 -21.59 42.11
CA GLU A 434 9.15 -21.38 43.21
C GLU A 434 9.83 -21.43 44.60
N GLN A 435 11.00 -22.07 44.70
CA GLN A 435 11.81 -22.12 45.91
C GLN A 435 12.83 -20.98 46.03
N SER A 436 13.11 -20.23 44.95
CA SER A 436 14.14 -19.19 44.91
C SER A 436 13.78 -17.97 45.74
N SER A 437 14.80 -17.24 46.22
CA SER A 437 14.62 -16.00 46.99
C SER A 437 13.89 -14.95 46.16
N SER A 438 14.27 -14.79 44.89
CA SER A 438 13.68 -13.85 43.93
C SER A 438 12.16 -14.06 43.79
N TYR A 439 11.71 -15.33 43.71
CA TYR A 439 10.28 -15.63 43.62
C TYR A 439 9.53 -15.34 44.92
N LYS A 440 10.10 -15.71 46.08
CA LYS A 440 9.47 -15.43 47.38
C LYS A 440 9.33 -13.93 47.63
N GLU A 441 10.36 -13.14 47.31
CA GLU A 441 10.33 -11.68 47.38
C GLU A 441 9.25 -11.09 46.46
N LEU A 442 9.14 -11.61 45.23
CA LEU A 442 8.10 -11.20 44.29
C LEU A 442 6.68 -11.46 44.82
N MET A 443 6.45 -12.63 45.45
CA MET A 443 5.15 -12.98 46.02
C MET A 443 4.78 -12.14 47.24
N ILE A 444 5.76 -11.78 48.07
CA ILE A 444 5.55 -10.87 49.21
C ILE A 444 5.17 -9.48 48.71
N LYS A 445 5.83 -9.00 47.66
CA LYS A 445 5.61 -7.65 47.10
C LYS A 445 4.28 -7.53 46.35
N TYR A 446 3.82 -8.62 45.73
CA TYR A 446 2.63 -8.62 44.86
C TYR A 446 1.69 -9.81 45.11
N PRO A 447 1.12 -9.93 46.33
CA PRO A 447 0.36 -11.12 46.73
C PRO A 447 -0.91 -11.34 45.88
N LYS A 448 -1.53 -10.26 45.37
CA LYS A 448 -2.73 -10.35 44.53
C LYS A 448 -2.46 -10.85 43.10
N PHE A 449 -1.19 -10.95 42.68
CA PHE A 449 -0.78 -11.31 41.31
C PHE A 449 -0.02 -12.63 41.22
N GLU A 450 -0.11 -13.49 42.24
CA GLU A 450 0.53 -14.82 42.24
C GLU A 450 0.14 -15.64 41.00
N ARG A 451 -1.14 -15.64 40.63
CA ARG A 451 -1.65 -16.38 39.47
C ARG A 451 -1.02 -15.90 38.16
N LEU A 452 -0.91 -14.57 37.99
CA LEU A 452 -0.24 -13.94 36.84
C LEU A 452 1.21 -14.44 36.72
N PHE A 453 2.00 -14.31 37.78
CA PHE A 453 3.42 -14.64 37.74
C PHE A 453 3.66 -16.14 37.54
N LYS A 454 2.89 -17.01 38.20
CA LYS A 454 2.96 -18.46 37.98
C LYS A 454 2.74 -18.83 36.52
N ARG A 455 1.77 -18.20 35.84
CA ARG A 455 1.50 -18.43 34.42
C ARG A 455 2.67 -18.02 33.53
N HIS A 456 3.25 -16.84 33.78
CA HIS A 456 4.43 -16.40 33.02
C HIS A 456 5.66 -17.27 33.26
N ILE A 457 5.93 -17.69 34.49
CA ILE A 457 7.03 -18.62 34.82
C ILE A 457 6.84 -19.94 34.09
N ASN A 458 5.62 -20.48 34.08
CA ASN A 458 5.30 -21.69 33.34
C ASN A 458 5.61 -21.55 31.83
N LYS A 459 5.27 -20.41 31.24
CA LYS A 459 5.54 -20.12 29.82
C LYS A 459 7.02 -19.86 29.55
N LEU A 460 7.73 -19.16 30.42
CA LEU A 460 9.19 -18.95 30.35
C LEU A 460 9.94 -20.30 30.40
N ALA A 461 9.59 -21.17 31.36
CA ALA A 461 10.17 -22.50 31.50
C ALA A 461 9.89 -23.42 30.29
N GLN A 462 8.81 -23.16 29.55
CA GLN A 462 8.53 -23.85 28.29
C GLN A 462 9.38 -23.29 27.15
N ASP A 463 9.39 -21.96 26.98
CA ASP A 463 9.99 -21.30 25.81
C ASP A 463 11.53 -21.33 25.85
N VAL A 464 12.14 -21.37 27.03
CA VAL A 464 13.61 -21.43 27.19
C VAL A 464 14.23 -22.62 26.45
N ASN A 465 13.53 -23.75 26.46
CA ASN A 465 13.97 -24.99 25.82
C ASN A 465 13.64 -25.06 24.32
N GLN A 466 12.96 -24.05 23.78
CA GLN A 466 12.54 -23.98 22.37
C GLN A 466 13.30 -22.93 21.56
N VAL A 467 14.17 -22.13 22.19
CA VAL A 467 14.86 -21.00 21.55
C VAL A 467 15.71 -21.39 20.34
N GLU A 468 16.39 -22.54 20.39
CA GLU A 468 17.24 -23.01 19.29
C GLU A 468 16.39 -23.45 18.10
N LEU A 469 15.29 -24.17 18.36
CA LEU A 469 14.30 -24.53 17.35
C LEU A 469 13.69 -23.26 16.73
N HIS A 470 13.40 -22.25 17.53
CA HIS A 470 12.86 -20.97 17.05
C HIS A 470 13.83 -20.25 16.11
N LYS A 471 15.14 -20.22 16.42
CA LYS A 471 16.15 -19.66 15.49
C LYS A 471 16.14 -20.40 14.15
N ASN A 472 16.05 -21.73 14.17
CA ASN A 472 16.03 -22.53 12.95
C ASN A 472 14.73 -22.38 12.14
N GLN A 473 13.58 -22.22 12.80
CA GLN A 473 12.26 -22.17 12.14
C GLN A 473 11.87 -20.78 11.63
N LYS A 474 12.26 -19.71 12.34
CA LYS A 474 11.82 -18.35 12.00
C LYS A 474 12.90 -17.50 11.33
N ASP A 475 14.13 -18.00 11.30
CA ASP A 475 15.30 -17.34 10.74
C ASP A 475 15.36 -15.82 11.02
N TYR A 476 15.25 -15.46 12.30
CA TYR A 476 15.27 -14.05 12.67
C TYR A 476 16.64 -13.41 12.39
N ILE A 477 16.62 -12.13 12.08
CA ILE A 477 17.80 -11.36 11.70
C ILE A 477 18.25 -10.52 12.89
N VAL A 478 19.55 -10.51 13.15
CA VAL A 478 20.17 -9.61 14.14
C VAL A 478 20.79 -8.42 13.41
N ARG A 479 20.35 -7.20 13.75
CA ARG A 479 20.92 -5.96 13.20
C ARG A 479 20.86 -4.86 14.25
N ASN A 480 21.95 -4.11 14.39
CA ASN A 480 22.05 -2.98 15.34
C ASN A 480 21.64 -3.36 16.78
N ASN A 481 22.13 -4.51 17.28
CA ASN A 481 21.75 -5.09 18.58
C ASN A 481 20.25 -5.43 18.74
N LEU A 482 19.46 -5.50 17.66
CA LEU A 482 18.05 -5.85 17.72
C LEU A 482 17.78 -7.12 16.93
N ILE A 483 16.84 -7.91 17.44
CA ILE A 483 16.25 -9.05 16.74
C ILE A 483 15.04 -8.56 15.96
N GLY A 484 15.02 -8.84 14.66
CA GLY A 484 13.92 -8.54 13.76
C GLY A 484 13.42 -9.78 13.02
N TYR A 485 12.11 -9.79 12.75
CA TYR A 485 11.45 -10.86 12.03
C TYR A 485 11.00 -10.37 10.66
N LYS A 486 11.26 -11.18 9.63
CA LYS A 486 10.75 -10.94 8.29
C LYS A 486 9.22 -11.01 8.30
N GLN A 487 8.57 -9.95 7.85
CA GLN A 487 7.13 -9.85 7.66
C GLN A 487 6.73 -10.45 6.30
N ILE A 488 5.43 -10.58 6.06
CA ILE A 488 4.91 -11.11 4.79
C ILE A 488 5.32 -10.21 3.63
N ASP A 489 5.30 -8.89 3.81
CA ASP A 489 5.77 -7.91 2.82
C ASP A 489 7.29 -7.85 2.65
N SER A 490 7.99 -8.87 3.14
CA SER A 490 9.44 -9.02 3.13
C SER A 490 10.22 -7.98 3.94
N THR A 491 9.55 -6.97 4.52
CA THR A 491 10.16 -6.02 5.46
C THR A 491 10.58 -6.70 6.76
N ILE A 492 11.55 -6.12 7.47
CA ILE A 492 12.00 -6.64 8.78
C ILE A 492 11.39 -5.79 9.89
N ASP A 493 10.52 -6.39 10.72
CA ASP A 493 9.94 -5.73 11.88
C ASP A 493 10.75 -6.08 13.15
N PHE A 494 11.49 -5.08 13.65
CA PHE A 494 12.23 -5.15 14.92
C PHE A 494 11.35 -4.90 16.16
N LYS A 495 10.07 -4.59 15.96
CA LYS A 495 9.07 -4.42 17.03
C LYS A 495 8.19 -5.67 17.19
N PHE A 496 8.29 -6.65 16.31
CA PHE A 496 7.55 -7.91 16.41
C PHE A 496 8.19 -8.85 17.44
N TYR A 497 7.38 -9.52 18.26
CA TYR A 497 7.82 -10.44 19.32
C TYR A 497 7.02 -11.75 19.27
N TYR A 498 7.71 -12.88 19.24
CA TYR A 498 7.15 -14.22 19.47
C TYR A 498 7.20 -14.58 20.95
N GLY A 499 6.51 -13.80 21.79
CA GLY A 499 6.47 -14.01 23.24
C GLY A 499 7.87 -14.11 23.86
N TYR A 500 8.08 -15.12 24.72
CA TYR A 500 9.37 -15.33 25.39
C TYR A 500 10.41 -16.03 24.52
N LEU A 501 10.05 -16.59 23.36
CA LEU A 501 11.04 -17.10 22.40
C LEU A 501 11.93 -15.98 21.87
N THR A 502 11.37 -14.80 21.60
CA THR A 502 12.16 -13.63 21.21
C THR A 502 13.02 -13.14 22.36
N LEU A 503 12.52 -13.17 23.60
CA LEU A 503 13.31 -12.83 24.79
C LEU A 503 14.53 -13.75 24.91
N PHE A 504 14.35 -15.07 24.87
CA PHE A 504 15.48 -16.00 24.96
C PHE A 504 16.37 -15.98 23.71
N ALA A 505 15.86 -15.55 22.55
CA ALA A 505 16.69 -15.29 21.40
C ALA A 505 17.71 -14.17 21.66
N TYR A 506 17.35 -13.14 22.45
CA TYR A 506 18.32 -12.12 22.90
C TYR A 506 19.41 -12.75 23.79
N PHE A 507 19.06 -13.66 24.70
CA PHE A 507 20.03 -14.40 25.51
C PHE A 507 20.94 -15.29 24.66
N LEU A 508 20.39 -16.00 23.68
CA LEU A 508 21.14 -16.87 22.78
C LEU A 508 22.15 -16.07 21.94
N GLU A 509 21.73 -14.96 21.34
CA GLU A 509 22.59 -14.14 20.49
C GLU A 509 23.59 -13.32 21.29
N ASN A 510 23.27 -12.93 22.53
CA ASN A 510 24.25 -12.38 23.47
C ASN A 510 25.32 -13.42 23.84
N SER A 511 24.95 -14.68 24.09
CA SER A 511 25.92 -15.76 24.36
C SER A 511 26.87 -16.05 23.18
N LYS A 512 26.49 -15.63 21.96
CA LYS A 512 27.31 -15.70 20.73
C LYS A 512 28.09 -14.41 20.43
N GLY A 513 27.91 -13.35 21.21
CA GLY A 513 28.54 -12.04 20.99
C GLY A 513 27.87 -11.15 19.94
N ASN A 514 26.69 -11.52 19.42
CA ASN A 514 25.97 -10.75 18.40
C ASN A 514 25.11 -9.61 18.99
N ILE A 515 24.87 -9.64 20.31
CA ILE A 515 24.10 -8.64 21.05
C ILE A 515 24.87 -8.27 22.33
N ASN A 516 24.97 -6.98 22.64
CA ASN A 516 25.65 -6.51 23.85
C ASN A 516 24.82 -6.65 25.13
N ASP A 517 25.50 -6.65 26.28
CA ASP A 517 24.89 -6.85 27.60
C ASP A 517 23.92 -5.75 27.99
N GLN A 518 24.18 -4.51 27.56
CA GLN A 518 23.29 -3.38 27.81
C GLN A 518 21.92 -3.60 27.16
N THR A 519 21.90 -4.08 25.91
CA THR A 519 20.67 -4.42 25.20
C THR A 519 19.99 -5.59 25.87
N LEU A 520 20.72 -6.66 26.21
CA LEU A 520 20.13 -7.81 26.91
C LEU A 520 19.44 -7.35 28.20
N LYS A 521 20.11 -6.54 29.02
CA LYS A 521 19.56 -6.01 30.28
C LYS A 521 18.29 -5.17 30.08
N GLN A 522 18.20 -4.43 28.97
CA GLN A 522 16.99 -3.68 28.59
C GLN A 522 15.86 -4.57 28.03
N LYS A 523 16.19 -5.76 27.52
CA LYS A 523 15.21 -6.69 26.95
C LYS A 523 14.74 -7.74 27.96
N THR A 524 15.49 -7.98 29.03
CA THR A 524 15.11 -8.87 30.15
C THR A 524 14.00 -8.25 30.99
N GLN A 525 12.76 -8.58 30.64
CA GLN A 525 11.56 -8.02 31.26
C GLN A 525 10.36 -8.97 31.03
N LEU A 526 9.28 -8.80 31.80
CA LEU A 526 8.01 -9.41 31.45
C LEU A 526 7.21 -8.52 30.50
N ASN A 527 6.49 -9.17 29.58
CA ASN A 527 5.57 -8.53 28.66
C ASN A 527 4.15 -8.88 29.09
N LEU A 528 3.48 -7.96 29.79
CA LEU A 528 2.11 -8.17 30.28
C LEU A 528 1.11 -7.69 29.23
N HIS A 529 0.18 -8.56 28.80
CA HIS A 529 -0.91 -8.15 27.92
C HIS A 529 -1.92 -7.31 28.70
N CYS A 530 -2.20 -6.11 28.22
CA CYS A 530 -3.12 -5.17 28.88
C CYS A 530 -4.56 -5.34 28.40
N GLY A 531 -4.79 -6.12 27.34
CA GLY A 531 -6.08 -6.27 26.71
C GLY A 531 -6.00 -6.96 25.35
N HIS A 532 -7.16 -7.18 24.75
CA HIS A 532 -7.33 -7.78 23.43
C HIS A 532 -8.33 -6.95 22.64
N ILE A 533 -7.91 -6.21 21.63
CA ILE A 533 -8.79 -5.33 20.84
C ILE A 533 -9.04 -5.96 19.48
N SER A 534 -10.26 -6.46 19.26
CA SER A 534 -10.68 -7.00 17.96
C SER A 534 -10.55 -5.96 16.84
N TYR A 535 -9.78 -6.31 15.82
CA TYR A 535 -9.67 -5.52 14.59
C TYR A 535 -11.00 -5.38 13.86
N ALA A 536 -11.81 -6.44 13.89
CA ALA A 536 -13.10 -6.49 13.21
C ALA A 536 -14.12 -5.46 13.75
N LEU A 537 -13.97 -5.07 15.03
CA LEU A 537 -14.85 -4.12 15.72
C LEU A 537 -14.32 -2.67 15.71
N LEU A 538 -13.08 -2.45 15.27
CA LEU A 538 -12.52 -1.11 15.16
C LEU A 538 -13.39 -0.17 14.28
N PRO A 539 -13.94 -0.61 13.14
CA PRO A 539 -14.74 0.27 12.28
C PRO A 539 -15.99 0.80 12.98
N ASP A 540 -16.55 0.08 13.95
CA ASP A 540 -17.72 0.49 14.73
C ASP A 540 -17.43 1.67 15.66
N THR A 541 -16.15 2.01 15.86
CA THR A 541 -15.72 3.18 16.63
C THR A 541 -15.77 4.48 15.83
N TYR A 542 -16.00 4.40 14.53
CA TYR A 542 -16.10 5.54 13.63
C TYR A 542 -17.57 5.91 13.40
N SER A 543 -17.81 7.20 13.20
CA SER A 543 -19.12 7.72 12.83
C SER A 543 -19.54 7.24 11.43
N ALA A 544 -18.58 7.08 10.50
CA ALA A 544 -18.84 6.51 9.19
C ALA A 544 -17.59 5.85 8.58
N ILE A 545 -17.84 4.92 7.66
CA ILE A 545 -16.84 4.15 6.91
C ILE A 545 -17.08 4.37 5.42
N LEU A 546 -16.12 5.01 4.76
CA LEU A 546 -16.15 5.24 3.32
C LEU A 546 -14.97 4.50 2.70
N GLY A 547 -15.19 3.76 1.62
CA GLY A 547 -14.15 2.95 0.99
C GLY A 547 -14.11 3.09 -0.52
N VAL A 548 -12.90 3.02 -1.06
CA VAL A 548 -12.66 2.84 -2.50
C VAL A 548 -11.95 1.52 -2.74
N THR A 549 -12.22 0.82 -3.83
CA THR A 549 -11.48 -0.40 -4.20
C THR A 549 -11.46 -0.63 -5.71
N GLY A 550 -10.48 -1.36 -6.22
CA GLY A 550 -10.46 -1.77 -7.63
C GLY A 550 -11.29 -3.01 -7.97
N THR A 551 -11.84 -3.73 -6.98
CA THR A 551 -12.25 -5.13 -7.15
C THR A 551 -13.51 -5.52 -6.35
N LEU A 552 -14.41 -4.57 -6.10
CA LEU A 552 -15.67 -4.80 -5.37
C LEU A 552 -16.53 -5.89 -6.02
N GLN A 553 -16.58 -5.90 -7.36
CA GLN A 553 -17.36 -6.87 -8.13
C GLN A 553 -16.81 -8.29 -7.97
N SER A 554 -15.51 -8.42 -7.70
CA SER A 554 -14.79 -9.69 -7.63
C SER A 554 -14.81 -10.32 -6.24
N LEU A 555 -15.33 -9.61 -5.23
CA LEU A 555 -15.52 -10.17 -3.90
C LEU A 555 -16.50 -11.35 -3.98
N ASN A 556 -16.13 -12.47 -3.36
CA ASN A 556 -17.00 -13.64 -3.28
C ASN A 556 -18.19 -13.41 -2.32
N SER A 557 -19.11 -14.37 -2.27
CA SER A 557 -20.30 -14.30 -1.42
C SER A 557 -19.99 -14.14 0.07
N GLN A 558 -19.00 -14.87 0.60
CA GLN A 558 -18.63 -14.86 2.00
C GLN A 558 -18.01 -13.52 2.42
N MET A 559 -17.17 -12.93 1.56
CA MET A 559 -16.62 -11.60 1.75
C MET A 559 -17.72 -10.54 1.76
N LYS A 560 -18.68 -10.63 0.82
CA LYS A 560 -19.84 -9.74 0.79
C LYS A 560 -20.70 -9.89 2.04
N GLU A 561 -20.89 -11.12 2.53
CA GLU A 561 -21.57 -11.38 3.80
C GLU A 561 -20.83 -10.71 4.97
N CYS A 562 -19.51 -10.84 5.01
CA CYS A 562 -18.68 -10.17 6.00
C CYS A 562 -18.79 -8.64 5.94
N LEU A 563 -19.01 -8.03 4.78
CA LEU A 563 -19.21 -6.57 4.65
C LEU A 563 -20.57 -6.11 5.18
N LYS A 564 -21.58 -6.98 5.20
CA LYS A 564 -22.92 -6.60 5.68
C LYS A 564 -22.90 -6.10 7.12
N LYS A 565 -22.00 -6.61 7.97
CA LYS A 565 -21.86 -6.17 9.36
C LYS A 565 -21.46 -4.69 9.50
N TYR A 566 -20.81 -4.14 8.48
CA TYR A 566 -20.42 -2.73 8.42
C TYR A 566 -21.50 -1.85 7.81
N ASN A 567 -22.70 -2.37 7.53
CA ASN A 567 -23.87 -1.60 7.09
C ASN A 567 -23.61 -0.68 5.88
N PHE A 568 -22.84 -1.14 4.89
CA PHE A 568 -22.66 -0.39 3.65
C PHE A 568 -24.00 -0.26 2.91
N SER A 569 -24.42 0.98 2.65
CA SER A 569 -25.77 1.25 2.11
C SER A 569 -25.90 0.86 0.64
N THR A 570 -24.83 1.07 -0.14
CA THR A 570 -24.84 0.95 -1.60
C THR A 570 -23.43 0.69 -2.10
N GLU A 571 -23.29 -0.28 -3.00
CA GLU A 571 -22.09 -0.51 -3.79
C GLU A 571 -22.21 0.24 -5.12
N ILE A 572 -21.20 1.02 -5.45
CA ILE A 572 -21.17 1.83 -6.68
C ILE A 572 -20.02 1.35 -7.55
N TYR A 573 -20.25 1.26 -8.86
CA TYR A 573 -19.27 0.78 -9.82
C TYR A 573 -19.01 1.86 -10.87
N ILE A 574 -17.83 2.47 -10.80
CA ILE A 574 -17.45 3.56 -11.68
C ILE A 574 -16.77 2.98 -12.93
N PRO A 575 -17.20 3.34 -14.15
CA PRO A 575 -16.56 2.89 -15.37
C PRO A 575 -15.15 3.49 -15.53
N SER A 576 -14.30 2.84 -16.33
CA SER A 576 -12.97 3.37 -16.67
C SER A 576 -13.07 4.65 -17.49
N MET A 577 -12.29 5.67 -17.13
CA MET A 577 -12.13 6.89 -17.94
C MET A 577 -11.34 6.61 -19.23
N PHE A 578 -10.63 5.48 -19.31
CA PHE A 578 -9.80 5.11 -20.46
C PHE A 578 -10.50 4.18 -21.46
N GLY A 579 -11.75 3.81 -21.18
CA GLY A 579 -12.52 2.87 -21.99
C GLY A 579 -12.31 1.43 -21.57
N ASP A 580 -12.77 0.50 -22.41
CA ASP A 580 -12.70 -0.93 -22.10
C ASP A 580 -11.22 -1.41 -22.13
N SER A 581 -10.89 -2.33 -21.23
CA SER A 581 -9.53 -2.88 -21.13
C SER A 581 -9.12 -3.60 -22.41
N LYS A 582 -7.89 -3.38 -22.87
CA LYS A 582 -7.29 -4.08 -24.02
C LYS A 582 -6.35 -5.19 -23.58
N LEU A 583 -6.65 -5.81 -22.45
CA LEU A 583 -5.94 -6.98 -21.93
C LEU A 583 -6.23 -8.21 -22.80
N ASP A 584 -5.19 -8.80 -23.38
CA ASP A 584 -5.23 -10.12 -23.99
C ASP A 584 -4.96 -11.18 -22.90
N PHE A 585 -6.03 -11.88 -22.51
CA PHE A 585 -5.98 -13.01 -21.58
C PHE A 585 -6.81 -14.18 -22.11
N ARG A 586 -6.19 -15.00 -22.96
CA ARG A 586 -6.79 -16.23 -23.49
C ARG A 586 -6.59 -17.36 -22.49
N LYS A 587 -7.61 -17.62 -21.66
CA LYS A 587 -7.60 -18.64 -20.59
C LYS A 587 -7.04 -20.00 -21.02
N GLY A 588 -7.33 -20.46 -22.24
CA GLY A 588 -6.84 -21.75 -22.75
C GLY A 588 -5.36 -21.77 -23.15
N ASP A 589 -4.82 -20.62 -23.59
CA ASP A 589 -3.45 -20.53 -24.13
C ASP A 589 -2.46 -20.00 -23.10
N MET A 590 -2.91 -19.09 -22.23
CA MET A 590 -2.06 -18.28 -21.35
C MET A 590 -2.04 -18.78 -19.90
N VAL A 591 -2.77 -19.85 -19.59
CA VAL A 591 -2.73 -20.52 -18.30
C VAL A 591 -2.05 -21.87 -18.48
N LYS A 592 -0.90 -22.05 -17.83
CA LYS A 592 -0.08 -23.26 -17.90
C LYS A 592 0.18 -23.78 -16.49
N VAL A 593 0.21 -25.10 -16.37
CA VAL A 593 0.59 -25.81 -15.14
C VAL A 593 1.69 -26.78 -15.51
N GLU A 594 2.89 -26.55 -15.01
CA GLU A 594 4.07 -27.35 -15.30
C GLU A 594 4.33 -28.36 -14.17
N ILE A 595 4.85 -29.54 -14.53
CA ILE A 595 5.00 -30.68 -13.62
C ILE A 595 6.01 -30.39 -12.50
N ASP A 596 7.03 -29.59 -12.81
CA ASP A 596 8.09 -29.22 -11.89
C ASP A 596 8.56 -27.78 -12.14
N GLN A 597 9.47 -27.34 -11.28
CA GLN A 597 10.01 -25.99 -11.26
C GLN A 597 10.89 -25.70 -12.49
N GLU A 598 11.62 -26.69 -12.99
CA GLU A 598 12.47 -26.54 -14.17
C GLU A 598 11.63 -26.27 -15.43
N ASN A 599 10.55 -27.03 -15.63
CA ASN A 599 9.61 -26.82 -16.71
C ASN A 599 8.87 -25.49 -16.58
N GLN A 600 8.49 -25.10 -15.37
CA GLN A 600 7.93 -23.77 -15.10
C GLN A 600 8.89 -22.66 -15.53
N TYR A 601 10.18 -22.77 -15.18
CA TYR A 601 11.20 -21.80 -15.53
C TYR A 601 11.47 -21.75 -17.04
N LEU A 602 11.47 -22.89 -17.72
CA LEU A 602 11.56 -22.95 -19.19
C LEU A 602 10.39 -22.23 -19.86
N GLN A 603 9.15 -22.40 -19.37
CA GLN A 603 8.00 -21.67 -19.90
C GLN A 603 8.12 -20.16 -19.68
N ILE A 604 8.51 -19.73 -18.48
CA ILE A 604 8.76 -18.32 -18.18
C ILE A 604 9.84 -17.75 -19.12
N GLN A 605 10.91 -18.50 -19.37
CA GLN A 605 11.99 -18.12 -20.29
C GLN A 605 11.47 -17.99 -21.73
N GLN A 606 10.67 -18.94 -22.23
CA GLN A 606 10.11 -18.93 -23.59
C GLN A 606 9.17 -17.74 -23.83
N ILE A 607 8.28 -17.46 -22.87
CA ILE A 607 7.39 -16.30 -22.92
C ILE A 607 8.20 -15.01 -22.89
N SER A 608 9.17 -14.92 -21.98
CA SER A 608 10.05 -13.75 -21.86
C SER A 608 10.83 -13.52 -23.15
N PHE A 609 11.43 -14.57 -23.72
CA PHE A 609 12.14 -14.49 -25.01
C PHE A 609 11.24 -13.96 -26.13
N SER A 610 10.03 -14.51 -26.26
CA SER A 610 9.07 -14.13 -27.29
C SER A 610 8.67 -12.66 -27.17
N ALA A 611 8.38 -12.19 -25.96
CA ALA A 611 8.00 -10.81 -25.67
C ALA A 611 9.15 -9.84 -25.95
N ILE A 612 10.37 -10.16 -25.49
CA ILE A 612 11.56 -9.33 -25.68
C ILE A 612 11.93 -9.23 -27.18
N LYS A 613 11.82 -10.33 -27.93
CA LYS A 613 12.02 -10.34 -29.38
C LYS A 613 11.03 -9.42 -30.11
N GLN A 614 9.81 -9.30 -29.59
CA GLN A 614 8.78 -8.38 -30.09
C GLN A 614 8.98 -6.94 -29.61
N LYS A 615 10.01 -6.64 -28.80
CA LYS A 615 10.27 -5.33 -28.18
C LYS A 615 9.31 -4.94 -27.04
N GLN A 616 8.58 -5.90 -26.46
CA GLN A 616 7.81 -5.69 -25.24
C GLN A 616 8.71 -5.63 -24.00
N SER A 617 8.11 -5.27 -22.86
CA SER A 617 8.71 -5.39 -21.53
C SER A 617 8.01 -6.49 -20.74
N VAL A 618 8.72 -7.19 -19.85
CA VAL A 618 8.17 -8.32 -19.08
C VAL A 618 8.24 -8.03 -17.58
N LEU A 619 7.13 -8.21 -16.87
CA LEU A 619 7.04 -8.15 -15.41
C LEU A 619 6.66 -9.54 -14.88
N ILE A 620 7.50 -10.11 -14.01
CA ILE A 620 7.31 -11.45 -13.47
C ILE A 620 7.05 -11.35 -11.97
N PHE A 621 5.90 -11.85 -11.52
CA PHE A 621 5.47 -11.83 -10.12
C PHE A 621 5.63 -13.21 -9.49
N PHE A 622 6.45 -13.28 -8.45
CA PHE A 622 6.75 -14.47 -7.66
C PHE A 622 5.99 -14.47 -6.33
N LYS A 623 5.73 -15.67 -5.80
CA LYS A 623 4.98 -15.87 -4.55
C LYS A 623 5.65 -15.19 -3.35
N ASP A 624 6.97 -15.26 -3.31
CA ASP A 624 7.82 -14.75 -2.23
C ASP A 624 9.22 -14.42 -2.76
N SER A 625 10.04 -13.75 -1.93
CA SER A 625 11.41 -13.37 -2.32
C SER A 625 12.30 -14.58 -2.60
N GLN A 626 12.05 -15.72 -1.95
CA GLN A 626 12.88 -16.92 -2.14
C GLN A 626 12.69 -17.47 -3.56
N SER A 627 11.43 -17.66 -3.98
CA SER A 627 11.08 -18.14 -5.32
C SER A 627 11.63 -17.22 -6.42
N LEU A 628 11.65 -15.92 -6.16
CA LEU A 628 12.26 -14.92 -7.05
C LEU A 628 13.78 -15.10 -7.14
N ILE A 629 14.45 -15.20 -6.00
CA ILE A 629 15.91 -15.41 -5.92
C ILE A 629 16.29 -16.72 -6.59
N ASP A 630 15.56 -17.80 -6.35
CA ASP A 630 15.79 -19.11 -6.95
C ASP A 630 15.72 -19.03 -8.48
N TYR A 631 14.71 -18.35 -9.04
CA TYR A 631 14.62 -18.13 -10.48
C TYR A 631 15.78 -17.29 -11.01
N HIS A 632 16.08 -16.16 -10.34
CA HIS A 632 17.18 -15.28 -10.70
C HIS A 632 18.54 -16.00 -10.68
N ASP A 633 18.72 -16.93 -9.75
CA ASP A 633 20.00 -17.63 -9.59
C ASP A 633 20.10 -18.91 -10.42
N SER A 634 18.99 -19.36 -11.01
CA SER A 634 18.91 -20.50 -11.91
C SER A 634 19.65 -20.31 -13.25
N ASN A 635 19.75 -21.41 -14.00
CA ASN A 635 20.31 -21.43 -15.36
C ASN A 635 19.27 -21.16 -16.46
N TYR A 636 18.04 -20.80 -16.09
CA TYR A 636 16.91 -20.62 -17.02
C TYR A 636 16.65 -19.17 -17.38
N LEU A 637 17.56 -18.26 -17.04
CA LEU A 637 17.45 -16.87 -17.47
C LEU A 637 17.65 -16.74 -18.97
N TYR A 638 16.87 -15.87 -19.60
CA TYR A 638 17.04 -15.53 -21.01
C TYR A 638 18.18 -14.51 -21.21
N LEU A 639 18.28 -13.53 -20.33
CA LEU A 639 19.33 -12.50 -20.34
C LEU A 639 20.40 -12.80 -19.28
N PRO A 640 21.60 -12.18 -19.37
CA PRO A 640 22.54 -12.15 -18.26
C PRO A 640 21.89 -11.65 -16.96
N LYS A 641 22.28 -12.22 -15.80
CA LYS A 641 21.70 -11.90 -14.48
C LYS A 641 21.64 -10.39 -14.21
N GLU A 642 22.71 -9.67 -14.50
CA GLU A 642 22.82 -8.22 -14.35
C GLU A 642 21.82 -7.37 -15.16
N ASN A 643 21.13 -7.97 -16.14
CA ASN A 643 20.11 -7.29 -16.94
C ASN A 643 18.68 -7.44 -16.38
N TYR A 644 18.48 -8.27 -15.36
CA TYR A 644 17.21 -8.38 -14.66
C TYR A 644 17.07 -7.29 -13.59
N ILE A 645 15.89 -6.68 -13.51
CA ILE A 645 15.58 -5.71 -12.46
C ILE A 645 14.92 -6.48 -11.33
N LYS A 646 15.71 -6.81 -10.31
CA LYS A 646 15.25 -7.57 -9.14
C LYS A 646 14.76 -6.64 -8.04
N VAL A 647 13.51 -6.82 -7.63
CA VAL A 647 12.84 -6.05 -6.58
C VAL A 647 12.39 -7.01 -5.49
N THR A 648 13.22 -7.20 -4.46
CA THR A 648 12.94 -8.12 -3.34
C THR A 648 12.53 -7.38 -2.07
N ASP A 649 13.15 -6.23 -1.78
CA ASP A 649 12.92 -5.42 -0.57
C ASP A 649 13.39 -3.98 -0.82
N HIS A 650 12.56 -2.97 -0.55
CA HIS A 650 12.99 -1.56 -0.61
C HIS A 650 12.56 -0.80 0.64
N ASN A 651 13.54 -0.16 1.27
CA ASN A 651 13.29 0.86 2.29
C ASN A 651 13.20 2.27 1.67
N ASP A 652 13.57 2.44 0.40
CA ASP A 652 13.59 3.74 -0.30
C ASP A 652 12.58 3.78 -1.46
N SER A 653 11.57 4.65 -1.31
CA SER A 653 10.51 4.90 -2.29
C SER A 653 11.03 5.41 -3.64
N THR A 654 12.14 6.15 -3.64
CA THR A 654 12.70 6.77 -4.86
C THR A 654 13.39 5.73 -5.73
N GLU A 655 14.19 4.86 -5.12
CA GLU A 655 14.85 3.75 -5.82
C GLU A 655 13.84 2.80 -6.44
N PHE A 656 12.79 2.45 -5.68
CA PHE A 656 11.71 1.58 -6.16
C PHE A 656 11.02 2.17 -7.41
N ASN A 657 10.61 3.44 -7.36
CA ASN A 657 9.98 4.09 -8.50
C ASN A 657 10.88 4.11 -9.75
N HIS A 658 12.19 4.31 -9.58
CA HIS A 658 13.15 4.26 -10.67
C HIS A 658 13.25 2.85 -11.28
N GLN A 659 13.26 1.80 -10.44
CA GLN A 659 13.29 0.41 -10.90
C GLN A 659 12.02 0.03 -11.67
N VAL A 660 10.85 0.43 -11.18
CA VAL A 660 9.56 0.24 -11.88
C VAL A 660 9.57 0.91 -13.26
N GLN A 661 10.01 2.17 -13.35
CA GLN A 661 10.13 2.88 -14.63
C GLN A 661 11.14 2.25 -15.59
N LYS A 662 12.18 1.58 -15.06
CA LYS A 662 13.15 0.85 -15.88
C LYS A 662 12.55 -0.47 -16.37
N ALA A 663 11.80 -1.18 -15.53
CA ALA A 663 11.20 -2.48 -15.84
C ALA A 663 10.14 -2.43 -16.94
N THR A 664 9.48 -1.27 -17.13
CA THR A 664 8.45 -1.07 -18.16
C THR A 664 9.01 -0.65 -19.53
N ARG A 665 10.30 -0.82 -19.79
CA ARG A 665 10.96 -0.43 -21.05
C ARG A 665 11.21 -1.62 -21.96
N SER A 666 11.34 -1.33 -23.25
CA SER A 666 11.59 -2.34 -24.27
C SER A 666 12.83 -3.16 -23.95
N GLY A 667 12.72 -4.49 -24.01
CA GLY A 667 13.83 -5.39 -23.76
C GLY A 667 14.21 -5.56 -22.28
N GLN A 668 13.43 -5.02 -21.34
CA GLN A 668 13.67 -5.20 -19.90
C GLN A 668 12.79 -6.31 -19.31
N ILE A 669 13.33 -7.00 -18.31
CA ILE A 669 12.60 -7.98 -17.51
C ILE A 669 12.73 -7.56 -16.04
N GLY A 670 11.60 -7.27 -15.40
CA GLY A 670 11.50 -6.98 -13.97
C GLY A 670 10.97 -8.19 -13.19
N LEU A 671 11.60 -8.50 -12.07
CA LEU A 671 11.21 -9.55 -11.14
C LEU A 671 10.69 -8.90 -9.86
N PHE A 672 9.45 -9.22 -9.50
CA PHE A 672 8.72 -8.64 -8.38
C PHE A 672 8.15 -9.75 -7.50
N VAL A 673 8.05 -9.50 -6.21
CA VAL A 673 7.26 -10.32 -5.29
C VAL A 673 5.78 -9.91 -5.34
N ARG A 674 4.91 -10.84 -4.92
CA ARG A 674 3.44 -10.76 -4.90
C ARG A 674 2.90 -9.41 -4.42
N GLU A 675 3.52 -8.80 -3.42
CA GLU A 675 3.07 -7.58 -2.76
C GLU A 675 3.13 -6.35 -3.66
N TYR A 676 4.06 -6.31 -4.62
CA TYR A 676 4.11 -5.24 -5.63
C TYR A 676 3.00 -5.35 -6.67
N GLY A 677 2.22 -6.44 -6.64
CA GLY A 677 0.96 -6.57 -7.34
C GLY A 677 -0.11 -5.58 -6.88
N ARG A 678 0.12 -4.84 -5.78
CA ARG A 678 -0.80 -3.87 -5.16
C ARG A 678 -0.20 -2.46 -5.16
N GLY A 679 -1.03 -1.44 -5.37
CA GLY A 679 -0.67 -0.02 -5.18
C GLY A 679 0.42 0.61 -6.10
N THR A 680 1.18 -0.19 -6.86
CA THR A 680 2.29 0.28 -7.72
C THR A 680 1.86 0.52 -9.16
N ASP A 681 2.32 1.61 -9.77
CA ASP A 681 1.96 1.95 -11.15
C ASP A 681 3.01 1.50 -12.17
N PHE A 682 2.66 0.55 -13.04
CA PHE A 682 3.52 -0.01 -14.08
C PHE A 682 3.11 0.48 -15.47
N ILE A 683 3.15 1.81 -15.67
CA ILE A 683 2.89 2.39 -16.99
C ILE A 683 4.18 2.36 -17.81
N SER A 684 4.07 1.87 -19.04
CA SER A 684 5.12 2.07 -20.04
C SER A 684 4.88 3.36 -20.81
N PHE A 685 5.94 4.14 -20.94
CA PHE A 685 5.98 5.29 -21.84
C PHE A 685 6.88 5.04 -23.06
N ASP A 686 7.44 3.82 -23.18
CA ASP A 686 8.32 3.46 -24.30
C ASP A 686 7.46 3.16 -25.54
N PRO A 687 7.59 3.93 -26.64
CA PRO A 687 6.79 3.73 -27.84
C PRO A 687 6.98 2.35 -28.45
N ASN A 688 8.15 1.71 -28.30
CA ASN A 688 8.35 0.35 -28.78
C ASN A 688 7.47 -0.64 -28.02
N VAL A 689 7.37 -0.50 -26.69
CA VAL A 689 6.52 -1.37 -25.87
C VAL A 689 5.05 -1.16 -26.23
N ILE A 690 4.60 0.10 -26.30
CA ILE A 690 3.21 0.45 -26.58
C ILE A 690 2.77 -0.08 -27.96
N GLN A 691 3.62 0.05 -28.99
CA GLN A 691 3.33 -0.40 -30.35
C GLN A 691 3.41 -1.93 -30.51
N SER A 692 4.18 -2.61 -29.67
CA SER A 692 4.41 -4.05 -29.73
C SER A 692 3.47 -4.89 -28.86
N GLY A 693 2.29 -4.38 -28.50
CA GLY A 693 1.32 -5.12 -27.68
C GLY A 693 1.43 -4.85 -26.17
N GLY A 694 2.25 -3.90 -25.76
CA GLY A 694 2.34 -3.41 -24.39
C GLY A 694 3.16 -4.29 -23.45
N VAL A 695 2.93 -4.11 -22.15
CA VAL A 695 3.64 -4.83 -21.09
C VAL A 695 3.13 -6.27 -21.01
N VAL A 696 4.03 -7.24 -20.84
CA VAL A 696 3.66 -8.64 -20.56
C VAL A 696 3.80 -8.88 -19.06
N VAL A 697 2.75 -9.36 -18.41
CA VAL A 697 2.78 -9.77 -17.01
C VAL A 697 2.75 -11.30 -16.94
N ILE A 698 3.66 -11.88 -16.17
CA ILE A 698 3.70 -13.31 -15.86
C ILE A 698 3.54 -13.46 -14.35
N GLN A 699 2.49 -14.14 -13.92
CA GLN A 699 2.30 -14.53 -12.52
C GLN A 699 2.70 -16.00 -12.35
N THR A 700 3.58 -16.29 -11.39
CA THR A 700 4.17 -17.64 -11.24
C THR A 700 3.50 -18.50 -10.17
N PHE A 701 2.38 -18.06 -9.62
CA PHE A 701 1.67 -18.72 -8.51
C PHE A 701 0.17 -18.49 -8.63
N LEU A 702 -0.63 -19.40 -8.08
CA LEU A 702 -2.08 -19.20 -8.01
C LEU A 702 -2.39 -18.30 -6.82
N SER A 703 -3.05 -17.16 -7.06
CA SER A 703 -3.45 -16.25 -5.99
C SER A 703 -4.39 -16.92 -5.00
N ASP A 704 -4.27 -16.58 -3.72
CA ASP A 704 -5.16 -17.14 -2.68
C ASP A 704 -6.60 -16.65 -2.83
N ASN A 705 -6.79 -15.47 -3.45
CA ASN A 705 -8.08 -14.91 -3.80
C ASN A 705 -8.05 -14.31 -5.21
N ILE A 706 -9.21 -14.17 -5.83
CA ILE A 706 -9.33 -13.62 -7.19
C ILE A 706 -8.96 -12.14 -7.25
N THR A 707 -9.21 -11.39 -6.19
CA THR A 707 -8.92 -9.95 -6.10
C THR A 707 -7.45 -9.65 -6.33
N GLU A 708 -6.55 -10.40 -5.69
CA GLU A 708 -5.10 -10.26 -5.87
C GLU A 708 -4.69 -10.51 -7.33
N GLU A 709 -5.22 -11.57 -7.95
CA GLU A 709 -4.92 -11.87 -9.35
C GLU A 709 -5.39 -10.74 -10.28
N ILE A 710 -6.56 -10.15 -10.03
CA ILE A 710 -7.07 -9.01 -10.79
C ILE A 710 -6.19 -7.78 -10.62
N GLN A 711 -5.66 -7.56 -9.41
CA GLN A 711 -4.73 -6.47 -9.15
C GLN A 711 -3.37 -6.68 -9.86
N ILE A 712 -2.87 -7.91 -9.93
CA ILE A 712 -1.65 -8.25 -10.71
C ILE A 712 -1.92 -8.12 -12.21
N LYS A 713 -3.07 -8.61 -12.71
CA LYS A 713 -3.54 -8.38 -14.09
C LYS A 713 -3.60 -6.90 -14.44
N GLY A 714 -4.05 -6.06 -13.51
CA GLY A 714 -4.08 -4.60 -13.67
C GLY A 714 -2.70 -3.91 -13.71
N ARG A 715 -1.59 -4.65 -13.61
CA ARG A 715 -0.23 -4.12 -13.85
C ARG A 715 0.15 -4.13 -15.33
N THR A 716 -0.69 -4.68 -16.20
CA THR A 716 -0.63 -4.49 -17.65
C THR A 716 -1.93 -3.86 -18.19
N ALA A 717 -1.96 -3.52 -19.48
CA ALA A 717 -3.08 -2.91 -20.19
C ALA A 717 -3.63 -1.64 -19.50
N ARG A 718 -2.75 -0.85 -18.88
CA ARG A 718 -3.12 0.36 -18.11
C ARG A 718 -3.43 1.53 -19.02
N GLN A 719 -4.34 2.40 -18.58
CA GLN A 719 -4.68 3.67 -19.26
C GLN A 719 -5.01 3.50 -20.76
N GLY A 720 -5.71 2.40 -21.11
CA GLY A 720 -6.14 2.10 -22.48
C GLY A 720 -5.05 1.53 -23.40
N GLN A 721 -3.86 1.22 -22.86
CA GLN A 721 -2.80 0.49 -23.56
C GLN A 721 -3.16 -0.99 -23.73
N GLN A 722 -2.55 -1.66 -24.71
CA GLN A 722 -2.59 -3.12 -24.84
C GLN A 722 -1.73 -3.77 -23.76
N GLY A 723 -1.96 -5.05 -23.50
CA GLY A 723 -1.16 -5.81 -22.56
C GLY A 723 -1.53 -7.28 -22.57
N GLN A 724 -0.62 -8.12 -22.07
CA GLN A 724 -0.82 -9.57 -21.99
C GLN A 724 -0.57 -10.08 -20.58
N TYR A 725 -1.35 -11.08 -20.17
CA TYR A 725 -1.21 -11.71 -18.87
C TYR A 725 -1.10 -13.22 -19.00
N TYR A 726 -0.07 -13.78 -18.39
CA TYR A 726 0.20 -15.21 -18.30
C TYR A 726 0.15 -15.69 -16.86
N LEU A 727 -0.45 -16.85 -16.63
CA LEU A 727 -0.45 -17.55 -15.35
C LEU A 727 0.28 -18.88 -15.52
N ILE A 728 1.51 -18.95 -15.00
CA ILE A 728 2.41 -20.09 -15.19
C ILE A 728 2.68 -20.74 -13.84
N LEU A 729 2.04 -21.88 -13.60
CA LEU A 729 1.94 -22.49 -12.28
C LEU A 729 2.81 -23.74 -12.18
N ASN A 730 3.25 -24.05 -10.97
CA ASN A 730 3.91 -25.31 -10.64
C ASN A 730 2.88 -26.28 -10.03
N GLN A 731 2.81 -27.50 -10.58
CA GLN A 731 1.91 -28.55 -10.12
C GLN A 731 2.15 -28.93 -8.66
N LYS A 732 3.41 -29.00 -8.21
CA LYS A 732 3.75 -29.33 -6.81
C LYS A 732 3.23 -28.26 -5.85
N ASP A 733 3.30 -26.99 -6.23
CA ASP A 733 2.75 -25.90 -5.42
C ASP A 733 1.22 -25.97 -5.36
N LEU A 734 0.56 -26.33 -6.45
CA LEU A 734 -0.90 -26.53 -6.47
C LEU A 734 -1.35 -27.69 -5.56
N ILE A 735 -0.62 -28.80 -5.56
CA ILE A 735 -0.90 -29.94 -4.67
C ILE A 735 -0.69 -29.52 -3.21
N LYS A 736 0.44 -28.87 -2.91
CA LYS A 736 0.81 -28.44 -1.56
C LYS A 736 -0.13 -27.35 -1.02
N ASP A 737 -0.39 -26.32 -1.79
CA ASP A 737 -1.08 -25.13 -1.33
C ASP A 737 -2.61 -25.26 -1.48
N PHE A 738 -3.11 -26.01 -2.47
CA PHE A 738 -4.56 -26.12 -2.76
C PHE A 738 -5.11 -27.54 -2.60
N GLY A 739 -4.30 -28.52 -2.19
CA GLY A 739 -4.76 -29.89 -1.92
C GLY A 739 -5.19 -30.67 -3.17
N LEU A 740 -4.77 -30.23 -4.35
CA LEU A 740 -5.08 -30.87 -5.62
C LEU A 740 -4.36 -32.21 -5.79
N GLN A 741 -4.90 -33.09 -6.63
CA GLN A 741 -4.29 -34.37 -6.97
C GLN A 741 -3.70 -34.35 -8.39
N ASP A 742 -2.68 -35.17 -8.64
CA ASP A 742 -2.01 -35.25 -9.95
C ASP A 742 -3.00 -35.60 -11.07
N ASP A 743 -3.80 -36.65 -10.88
CA ASP A 743 -4.78 -37.11 -11.89
C ASP A 743 -5.81 -36.03 -12.21
N GLN A 744 -6.26 -35.28 -11.20
CA GLN A 744 -7.22 -34.19 -11.34
C GLN A 744 -6.65 -33.07 -12.23
N ILE A 745 -5.38 -32.69 -12.02
CA ILE A 745 -4.70 -31.68 -12.82
C ILE A 745 -4.52 -32.16 -14.27
N GLN A 746 -4.18 -33.43 -14.48
CA GLN A 746 -4.02 -33.99 -15.84
C GLN A 746 -5.35 -34.04 -16.61
N GLN A 747 -6.45 -34.42 -15.95
CA GLN A 747 -7.79 -34.38 -16.55
C GLN A 747 -8.17 -32.97 -17.02
N TRP A 748 -7.85 -31.94 -16.22
CA TRP A 748 -8.12 -30.55 -16.56
C TRP A 748 -7.25 -30.02 -17.69
N LYS A 749 -5.97 -30.41 -17.75
CA LYS A 749 -5.08 -30.10 -18.88
C LYS A 749 -5.61 -30.66 -20.20
N ASN A 750 -6.23 -31.83 -20.15
CA ASN A 750 -6.80 -32.51 -21.32
C ASN A 750 -8.23 -32.04 -21.66
N ASN A 751 -8.76 -31.02 -20.98
CA ASN A 751 -10.14 -30.51 -21.14
C ASN A 751 -11.23 -31.61 -21.05
N GLN A 752 -11.00 -32.68 -20.30
CA GLN A 752 -11.94 -33.82 -20.23
C GLN A 752 -13.29 -33.45 -19.59
N ASN A 753 -13.37 -32.33 -18.87
CA ASN A 753 -14.56 -31.88 -18.14
C ASN A 753 -15.33 -30.72 -18.82
N GLN A 754 -15.07 -30.41 -20.09
CA GLN A 754 -15.68 -29.29 -20.84
C GLN A 754 -15.51 -27.88 -20.21
N LYS A 755 -14.69 -27.76 -19.15
CA LYS A 755 -14.27 -26.50 -18.52
C LYS A 755 -12.79 -26.26 -18.76
N SER A 756 -12.40 -25.00 -18.92
CA SER A 756 -10.98 -24.66 -19.06
C SER A 756 -10.19 -24.96 -17.78
N LEU A 757 -8.89 -25.22 -17.91
CA LEU A 757 -7.98 -25.38 -16.76
C LEU A 757 -8.09 -24.22 -15.77
N TYR A 758 -8.16 -22.97 -16.27
CA TYR A 758 -8.31 -21.78 -15.45
C TYR A 758 -9.62 -21.78 -14.64
N ASP A 759 -10.75 -22.14 -15.26
CA ASP A 759 -12.04 -22.09 -14.58
C ASP A 759 -12.10 -23.15 -13.46
N ASN A 760 -11.54 -24.35 -13.69
CA ASN A 760 -11.39 -25.37 -12.64
C ASN A 760 -10.52 -24.87 -11.48
N LEU A 761 -9.36 -24.27 -11.77
CA LEU A 761 -8.47 -23.70 -10.74
C LEU A 761 -9.17 -22.56 -9.97
N SER A 762 -9.97 -21.75 -10.66
CA SER A 762 -10.73 -20.68 -10.02
C SER A 762 -11.82 -21.22 -9.10
N GLU A 763 -12.49 -22.32 -9.45
CA GLU A 763 -13.47 -22.98 -8.58
C GLU A 763 -12.81 -23.51 -7.30
N VAL A 764 -11.66 -24.18 -7.42
CA VAL A 764 -10.88 -24.67 -6.26
C VAL A 764 -10.47 -23.53 -5.36
N ARG A 765 -9.94 -22.45 -5.94
CA ARG A 765 -9.59 -21.24 -5.20
C ARG A 765 -10.80 -20.69 -4.44
N ASN A 766 -11.95 -20.57 -5.10
CA ASN A 766 -13.16 -20.04 -4.46
C ASN A 766 -13.62 -20.94 -3.31
N VAL A 767 -13.57 -22.27 -3.46
CA VAL A 767 -13.92 -23.20 -2.37
C VAL A 767 -12.98 -23.03 -1.17
N LYS A 768 -11.66 -23.00 -1.41
CA LYS A 768 -10.65 -22.81 -0.36
C LYS A 768 -10.80 -21.44 0.31
N GLU A 769 -11.08 -20.40 -0.48
CA GLU A 769 -11.31 -19.05 0.01
C GLU A 769 -12.56 -18.98 0.89
N ASN A 770 -13.65 -19.61 0.46
CA ASN A 770 -14.90 -19.69 1.23
C ASN A 770 -14.70 -20.38 2.58
N GLN A 771 -14.05 -21.55 2.59
CA GLN A 771 -13.71 -22.26 3.83
C GLN A 771 -12.85 -21.41 4.76
N ARG A 772 -11.87 -20.69 4.20
CA ARG A 772 -11.02 -19.77 4.95
C ARG A 772 -11.85 -18.66 5.61
N TYR A 773 -12.86 -18.11 4.94
CA TYR A 773 -13.73 -17.07 5.52
C TYR A 773 -14.66 -17.61 6.61
N GLU A 774 -15.17 -18.83 6.48
CA GLU A 774 -15.94 -19.49 7.55
C GLU A 774 -15.10 -19.64 8.83
N ASP A 775 -13.81 -19.99 8.69
CA ASP A 775 -12.91 -20.07 9.83
C ASP A 775 -12.55 -18.70 10.42
N ILE A 776 -12.46 -17.66 9.58
CA ILE A 776 -12.29 -16.28 10.07
C ILE A 776 -13.50 -15.86 10.89
N GLU A 777 -14.73 -16.17 10.46
CA GLU A 777 -15.94 -15.81 11.18
C GLU A 777 -15.95 -16.40 12.60
N LYS A 778 -15.55 -17.68 12.74
CA LYS A 778 -15.35 -18.30 14.06
C LYS A 778 -14.31 -17.55 14.89
N LYS A 779 -13.18 -17.14 14.27
CA LYS A 779 -12.14 -16.35 14.95
C LYS A 779 -12.63 -14.95 15.35
N ILE A 780 -13.48 -14.31 14.54
CA ILE A 780 -14.11 -13.02 14.87
C ILE A 780 -14.95 -13.16 16.14
N ASN A 781 -15.70 -14.24 16.31
CA ASN A 781 -16.48 -14.47 17.53
C ASN A 781 -15.58 -14.56 18.77
N ILE A 782 -14.50 -15.36 18.69
CA ILE A 782 -13.51 -15.48 19.79
C ILE A 782 -12.83 -14.13 20.09
N ALA A 783 -12.45 -13.40 19.04
CA ALA A 783 -11.85 -12.08 19.15
C ALA A 783 -12.83 -11.06 19.77
N THR A 784 -14.11 -11.17 19.44
CA THR A 784 -15.20 -10.32 19.96
C THR A 784 -15.40 -10.57 21.46
N ASP A 785 -15.44 -11.82 21.90
CA ASP A 785 -15.54 -12.16 23.33
C ASP A 785 -14.36 -11.60 24.12
N SER A 786 -13.15 -11.74 23.58
CA SER A 786 -11.92 -11.22 24.19
C SER A 786 -11.91 -9.68 24.23
N HIS A 787 -12.44 -9.04 23.18
CA HIS A 787 -12.65 -7.59 23.13
C HIS A 787 -13.63 -7.13 24.21
N GLN A 788 -14.79 -7.78 24.34
CA GLN A 788 -15.80 -7.42 25.34
C GLN A 788 -15.24 -7.52 26.77
N LYS A 789 -14.48 -8.58 27.09
CA LYS A 789 -13.79 -8.69 28.38
C LYS A 789 -12.80 -7.54 28.62
N THR A 790 -12.11 -7.10 27.57
CA THR A 790 -11.21 -5.93 27.63
C THR A 790 -11.98 -4.64 27.88
N ILE A 791 -13.14 -4.45 27.26
CA ILE A 791 -14.01 -3.29 27.53
C ILE A 791 -14.53 -3.31 28.97
N GLN A 792 -14.96 -4.47 29.48
CA GLN A 792 -15.37 -4.64 30.88
C GLN A 792 -14.22 -4.35 31.85
N TYR A 793 -12.99 -4.76 31.51
CA TYR A 793 -11.79 -4.40 32.27
C TYR A 793 -11.58 -2.90 32.33
N ILE A 794 -11.63 -2.19 31.19
CA ILE A 794 -11.52 -0.71 31.15
C ILE A 794 -12.63 -0.04 31.98
N GLN A 795 -13.87 -0.52 31.89
CA GLN A 795 -15.00 0.00 32.67
C GLN A 795 -14.80 -0.22 34.17
N SER A 796 -14.29 -1.39 34.57
CA SER A 796 -14.00 -1.71 35.97
C SER A 796 -12.99 -0.73 36.55
N ILE A 797 -11.94 -0.38 35.78
CA ILE A 797 -10.95 0.62 36.20
C ILE A 797 -11.59 2.00 36.35
N LYS A 798 -12.38 2.44 35.35
CA LYS A 798 -13.06 3.74 35.37
C LYS A 798 -14.04 3.89 36.54
N ASN A 799 -14.67 2.79 36.96
CA ASN A 799 -15.63 2.76 38.05
C ASN A 799 -14.97 2.54 39.43
N GLY A 800 -13.64 2.36 39.50
CA GLY A 800 -12.93 2.06 40.74
C GLY A 800 -13.07 0.63 41.26
N ASN A 801 -13.59 -0.30 40.45
CA ASN A 801 -13.77 -1.72 40.80
C ASN A 801 -12.47 -2.51 40.59
N TYR A 802 -11.45 -2.25 41.41
CA TYR A 802 -10.11 -2.81 41.20
C TYR A 802 -10.01 -4.33 41.37
N ASP A 803 -10.85 -4.98 42.17
CA ASP A 803 -10.80 -6.44 42.32
C ASP A 803 -11.19 -7.17 41.02
N GLN A 804 -12.18 -6.64 40.28
CA GLN A 804 -12.53 -7.15 38.94
C GLN A 804 -11.38 -6.91 37.95
N ALA A 805 -10.72 -5.77 38.03
CA ALA A 805 -9.57 -5.44 37.20
C ALA A 805 -8.37 -6.36 37.47
N ILE A 806 -8.10 -6.68 38.74
CA ILE A 806 -7.05 -7.62 39.15
C ILE A 806 -7.36 -9.04 38.67
N ASN A 807 -8.62 -9.49 38.77
CA ASN A 807 -9.03 -10.79 38.24
C ASN A 807 -8.82 -10.88 36.73
N TYR A 808 -9.17 -9.83 35.98
CA TYR A 808 -8.92 -9.78 34.55
C TYR A 808 -7.43 -9.93 34.23
N ILE A 809 -6.55 -9.18 34.92
CA ILE A 809 -5.10 -9.24 34.72
C ILE A 809 -4.58 -10.66 35.01
N ASN A 810 -4.96 -11.25 36.15
CA ASN A 810 -4.53 -12.60 36.53
C ASN A 810 -4.91 -13.68 35.50
N ASP A 811 -6.06 -13.54 34.85
CA ASP A 811 -6.57 -14.54 33.91
C ASP A 811 -6.14 -14.28 32.46
N ASN A 812 -5.91 -13.03 32.07
CA ASN A 812 -5.79 -12.61 30.66
C ASN A 812 -4.47 -11.91 30.29
N SER A 813 -3.65 -11.45 31.23
CA SER A 813 -2.40 -10.70 30.97
C SER A 813 -1.12 -11.49 30.70
#